data_AF-A0A955BU35-F1
#
_entry.id   AF-A0A955BU35-F1
#
_cell.length_a   1.000
_cell.length_b   1.000
_cell.length_c   1.000
_cell.angle_alpha   90.00
_cell.angle_beta   90.00
_cell.angle_gamma   90.00
#
_symmetry.space_group_name_H-M   'P 1'
#
loop_
_entity.id
_entity.type
_entity.pdbx_description
1 polymer ?
#
loop_
_entity_poly.entity_id
_entity_poly.type
_entity_poly.pdbx_seq_one_letter_code
_entity_poly.pdbx_strand_id
1 'polypeptide(L)'
;MSDQSRRRDRTASCQLAVVGALLTAILACWCARADAAILSSKRGFADTGAGYSNLQATGAGWYYTWGLGAANPGNFDASFAPMFWGGWAVNQNNINAVKNNANVEWVLGFNEPERTDQANMSVGAAISSWTTLSNGLAGSGKKLVSPAVSDTGEGQAWISSFMNQANSAGLQVDAVAFHWYGVSNPNNPAGAASSFLSRVDWYHNLANKPVFITEFAIHDWGGSYSDEEISEANRQFLDIVIPALESRSYVAGYSWYHWFSDAHLYEGSPPAPTPMGYEYIGVLQSGDYEDAGGRDYGEHVAYLAGGELAMNGRNAGALRYVNALEGTSVVSGATDWSISRGGWIRIQPDATLRKTGSNQLGVLAGSLTNNGVLEVAQGTLQVGVTVAGGGDVVVRGGTLALVGRGELAAPLINVRSGGTIDASTVASPLGITGGHTLQLATGGAILGNVTGASGSLIAGGGAITGNVNLLTGATLRVGNGGTAVATRYLIDDFQSYATGNVRDVASPPWTAHQDTGFADIESDGGSQVLSYGWSSDFRGVSRTLADDAVLEDDGVGTYFFRINSKTDAPNHNVGVGDQATTSGVDFGDFEAQVRLKQGATAGTFALDARNGGSFTATLANGLATNTWYNIWLVVDQAADTYDVYLGSGTGDATAGNKLNASPLSFRNGTAADLNTILGLAGASPDDNGVRVDDLYFFTGVDLTNPLGGFDPGAIWNAETMTIDGDYVQAAGAMLQLNLFDPNRHDTLVVTGNAAIAGDLEVTLADDAPTPQAGDVFDILNLGSVSGAFDGLMLPALATGLAWDVSDLLASGTLAVIEMRPGDFNLDGEVDGADLLAWQRGASPNAGSSSDLADWQQNYGTQPSPPRTATVPEPTTLALGLGLVTVLGAAARFGRRDR
;
A
#
# COMPACT_ATOMS: atom_id res chain seq x y z
N MET A 1 73.08 0.37 9.73
CA MET A 1 72.15 0.71 10.85
C MET A 1 70.80 1.01 10.25
N SER A 2 70.12 -0.08 9.90
CA SER A 2 68.76 -0.18 9.40
C SER A 2 68.17 -1.35 10.17
N ASP A 3 66.86 -1.37 10.42
CA ASP A 3 66.12 -2.48 11.05
C ASP A 3 65.70 -2.33 12.53
N GLN A 4 65.32 -1.13 12.98
CA GLN A 4 64.48 -1.00 14.20
C GLN A 4 63.24 -0.10 14.08
N SER A 5 63.04 0.67 13.00
CA SER A 5 61.85 1.50 12.85
C SER A 5 60.66 0.82 12.12
N ARG A 6 60.81 -0.41 11.60
CA ARG A 6 59.74 -1.10 10.85
C ARG A 6 58.93 -2.13 11.65
N ARG A 7 59.20 -2.33 12.95
CA ARG A 7 58.51 -3.34 13.79
C ARG A 7 57.47 -2.78 14.78
N ARG A 8 57.31 -1.46 14.92
CA ARG A 8 56.28 -0.87 15.80
C ARG A 8 54.93 -0.61 15.14
N ASP A 9 54.87 -0.54 13.80
CA ASP A 9 53.61 -0.22 13.09
C ASP A 9 52.77 -1.45 12.66
N ARG A 10 53.30 -2.67 12.82
CA ARG A 10 52.60 -3.90 12.42
C ARG A 10 51.78 -4.58 13.54
N THR A 11 51.98 -4.21 14.79
CA THR A 11 51.16 -4.72 15.91
C THR A 11 49.96 -3.82 16.24
N ALA A 12 50.04 -2.51 15.98
CA ALA A 12 48.89 -1.60 16.12
C ALA A 12 47.83 -1.82 15.03
N SER A 13 48.27 -2.15 13.80
CA SER A 13 47.38 -2.38 12.65
C SER A 13 46.60 -3.70 12.70
N CYS A 14 47.02 -4.67 13.53
CA CYS A 14 46.29 -5.94 13.71
C CYS A 14 45.31 -5.91 14.89
N GLN A 15 45.49 -5.01 15.88
CA GLN A 15 44.50 -4.82 16.95
C GLN A 15 43.39 -3.85 16.55
N LEU A 16 43.66 -2.89 15.66
CA LEU A 16 42.62 -1.98 15.14
C LEU A 16 41.69 -2.63 14.12
N ALA A 17 42.16 -3.65 13.39
CA ALA A 17 41.33 -4.42 12.45
C ALA A 17 40.36 -5.39 13.15
N VAL A 18 40.69 -5.86 14.36
CA VAL A 18 39.81 -6.73 15.16
C VAL A 18 38.78 -5.90 15.93
N VAL A 19 39.12 -4.67 16.36
CA VAL A 19 38.18 -3.74 17.02
C VAL A 19 37.25 -3.07 15.99
N GLY A 20 37.71 -2.79 14.77
CA GLY A 20 36.89 -2.26 13.68
C GLY A 20 35.85 -3.26 13.13
N ALA A 21 36.15 -4.56 13.16
CA ALA A 21 35.21 -5.63 12.79
C ALA A 21 34.17 -5.93 13.90
N LEU A 22 34.47 -5.60 15.16
CA LEU A 22 33.52 -5.69 16.27
C LEU A 22 32.61 -4.45 16.37
N LEU A 23 33.07 -3.26 15.95
CA LEU A 23 32.26 -2.04 15.90
C LEU A 23 31.35 -1.94 14.67
N THR A 24 31.69 -2.58 13.55
CA THR A 24 30.78 -2.74 12.40
C THR A 24 29.70 -3.80 12.62
N ALA A 25 29.87 -4.68 13.61
CA ALA A 25 28.84 -5.63 14.05
C ALA A 25 27.89 -5.05 15.12
N ILE A 26 28.21 -3.90 15.72
CA ILE A 26 27.40 -3.27 16.79
C ILE A 26 26.65 -2.01 16.29
N LEU A 27 27.02 -1.45 15.15
CA LEU A 27 26.29 -0.34 14.49
C LEU A 27 25.39 -0.79 13.32
N ALA A 28 25.22 -2.10 13.14
CA ALA A 28 24.23 -2.73 12.27
C ALA A 28 23.11 -3.46 13.05
N CYS A 29 22.90 -3.10 14.32
CA CYS A 29 21.59 -3.27 14.94
C CYS A 29 20.77 -2.03 14.60
N TRP A 30 20.38 -1.90 13.34
CA TRP A 30 19.01 -1.47 13.12
C TRP A 30 18.15 -2.41 13.96
N CYS A 31 17.20 -1.88 14.74
CA CYS A 31 16.04 -2.70 15.11
C CYS A 31 15.26 -2.97 13.82
N ALA A 32 15.82 -3.77 12.90
CA ALA A 32 14.98 -4.71 12.22
C ALA A 32 14.32 -5.49 13.36
N ARG A 33 12.99 -5.42 13.48
CA ARG A 33 12.26 -6.47 14.20
C ARG A 33 12.86 -7.79 13.72
N ALA A 34 13.19 -8.68 14.66
CA ALA A 34 13.69 -9.99 14.27
C ALA A 34 12.70 -10.56 13.24
N ASP A 35 13.20 -11.08 12.11
CA ASP A 35 12.36 -11.64 11.04
C ASP A 35 11.23 -12.47 11.70
N ALA A 36 9.99 -12.03 11.55
CA ALA A 36 8.85 -12.77 12.06
C ALA A 36 8.90 -14.15 11.38
N ALA A 37 9.06 -15.21 12.18
CA ALA A 37 9.24 -16.54 11.63
C ALA A 37 7.86 -17.19 11.43
N ILE A 38 7.33 -17.18 10.20
CA ILE A 38 6.12 -17.94 9.86
C ILE A 38 6.29 -19.42 10.23
N LEU A 39 7.49 -19.97 10.02
CA LEU A 39 7.87 -21.33 10.41
C LEU A 39 8.75 -21.32 11.66
N SER A 40 8.33 -22.05 12.70
CA SER A 40 9.17 -22.30 13.88
C SER A 40 9.10 -23.76 14.31
N SER A 41 10.27 -24.38 14.49
CA SER A 41 10.38 -25.71 15.10
C SER A 41 10.25 -25.68 16.63
N LYS A 42 10.30 -24.48 17.24
CA LYS A 42 10.23 -24.29 18.70
C LYS A 42 8.82 -23.96 19.18
N ARG A 43 7.98 -23.36 18.32
CA ARG A 43 6.60 -23.01 18.62
C ARG A 43 5.74 -24.26 18.81
N GLY A 44 5.16 -24.38 19.99
CA GLY A 44 4.32 -25.49 20.42
C GLY A 44 2.84 -25.12 20.51
N PHE A 45 1.98 -26.10 20.75
CA PHE A 45 0.58 -25.86 21.09
C PHE A 45 0.09 -26.85 22.16
N ALA A 46 -0.40 -26.32 23.28
CA ALA A 46 -0.91 -27.07 24.43
C ALA A 46 -2.44 -27.13 24.34
N ASP A 47 -2.97 -28.19 23.73
CA ASP A 47 -4.43 -28.31 23.58
C ASP A 47 -4.90 -29.75 23.36
N THR A 48 -6.00 -30.14 24.02
CA THR A 48 -6.60 -31.47 23.81
C THR A 48 -7.27 -31.63 22.45
N GLY A 49 -7.65 -30.52 21.82
CA GLY A 49 -8.21 -30.37 20.49
C GLY A 49 -7.23 -29.82 19.46
N ALA A 50 -5.92 -30.08 19.61
CA ALA A 50 -4.86 -29.76 18.65
C ALA A 50 -4.98 -30.53 17.30
N GLY A 51 -6.13 -30.43 16.64
CA GLY A 51 -6.37 -30.96 15.31
C GLY A 51 -5.89 -30.02 14.21
N TYR A 52 -6.03 -30.45 12.96
CA TYR A 52 -5.54 -29.75 11.77
C TYR A 52 -5.86 -28.25 11.75
N SER A 53 -7.12 -27.84 12.01
CA SER A 53 -7.52 -26.42 11.95
C SER A 53 -6.82 -25.53 12.98
N ASN A 54 -6.61 -26.05 14.18
CA ASN A 54 -6.05 -25.29 15.30
C ASN A 54 -4.53 -25.22 15.18
N LEU A 55 -3.90 -26.31 14.72
CA LEU A 55 -2.48 -26.33 14.36
C LEU A 55 -2.19 -25.37 13.21
N GLN A 56 -3.06 -25.32 12.21
CA GLN A 56 -2.94 -24.36 11.11
C GLN A 56 -3.05 -22.91 11.59
N ALA A 57 -4.02 -22.60 12.45
CA ALA A 57 -4.20 -21.25 12.98
C ALA A 57 -3.03 -20.78 13.86
N THR A 58 -2.38 -21.71 14.57
CA THR A 58 -1.25 -21.39 15.46
C THR A 58 0.12 -21.48 14.79
N GLY A 59 0.22 -22.19 13.66
CA GLY A 59 1.49 -22.47 13.00
C GLY A 59 2.44 -23.32 13.84
N ALA A 60 1.95 -24.07 14.82
CA ALA A 60 2.79 -24.79 15.79
C ALA A 60 3.46 -26.03 15.18
N GLY A 61 4.80 -26.10 15.25
CA GLY A 61 5.59 -27.23 14.74
C GLY A 61 5.59 -28.47 15.66
N TRP A 62 5.09 -28.33 16.90
CA TRP A 62 4.85 -29.45 17.80
C TRP A 62 3.65 -29.18 18.72
N TYR A 63 3.07 -30.22 19.32
CA TYR A 63 1.92 -30.08 20.22
C TYR A 63 1.88 -31.19 21.28
N TYR A 64 1.14 -30.93 22.36
CA TYR A 64 0.84 -31.93 23.38
C TYR A 64 -0.55 -31.71 24.01
N THR A 65 -1.07 -32.74 24.68
CA THR A 65 -2.45 -32.76 25.19
C THR A 65 -2.55 -33.18 26.66
N TRP A 66 -1.50 -32.93 27.46
CA TRP A 66 -1.38 -33.39 28.86
C TRP A 66 -1.53 -34.92 29.06
N GLY A 67 -1.31 -35.72 28.01
CA GLY A 67 -1.47 -37.16 28.07
C GLY A 67 -0.75 -37.89 26.95
N LEU A 68 -1.05 -39.18 26.80
CA LEU A 68 -0.43 -40.07 25.81
C LEU A 68 -1.20 -40.14 24.48
N GLY A 69 -2.45 -39.65 24.45
CA GLY A 69 -3.28 -39.63 23.26
C GLY A 69 -3.02 -38.38 22.43
N ALA A 70 -2.92 -38.52 21.12
CA ALA A 70 -2.78 -37.39 20.21
C ALA A 70 -4.13 -37.00 19.61
N ALA A 71 -4.36 -35.69 19.43
CA ALA A 71 -5.31 -35.21 18.44
C ALA A 71 -4.82 -35.59 17.02
N ASN A 72 -5.71 -35.65 16.03
CA ASN A 72 -5.32 -35.96 14.65
C ASN A 72 -4.87 -34.67 13.93
N PRO A 73 -3.57 -34.48 13.61
CA PRO A 73 -3.10 -33.29 12.94
C PRO A 73 -3.44 -33.27 11.44
N GLY A 74 -4.00 -34.35 10.89
CA GLY A 74 -4.25 -34.48 9.45
C GLY A 74 -2.93 -34.48 8.68
N ASN A 75 -2.81 -33.60 7.69
CA ASN A 75 -1.59 -33.41 6.89
C ASN A 75 -0.68 -32.31 7.43
N PHE A 76 -1.05 -31.66 8.55
CA PHE A 76 -0.24 -30.59 9.12
C PHE A 76 1.05 -31.16 9.72
N ASP A 77 2.19 -30.57 9.39
CA ASP A 77 3.51 -31.03 9.83
C ASP A 77 3.80 -30.57 11.27
N ALA A 78 3.20 -31.26 12.24
CA ALA A 78 3.45 -31.02 13.65
C ALA A 78 3.79 -32.31 14.40
N SER A 79 4.84 -32.25 15.22
CA SER A 79 5.30 -33.37 16.03
C SER A 79 4.52 -33.49 17.33
N PHE A 80 4.02 -34.69 17.66
CA PHE A 80 3.35 -34.93 18.93
C PHE A 80 4.33 -35.29 20.06
N ALA A 81 4.24 -34.59 21.18
CA ALA A 81 5.01 -34.87 22.39
C ALA A 81 4.11 -35.46 23.50
N PRO A 82 4.03 -36.80 23.67
CA PRO A 82 3.21 -37.41 24.72
C PRO A 82 3.72 -37.06 26.11
N MET A 83 2.78 -36.90 27.06
CA MET A 83 3.08 -36.58 28.46
C MET A 83 2.69 -37.75 29.38
N PHE A 84 3.61 -38.13 30.26
CA PHE A 84 3.29 -38.94 31.43
C PHE A 84 2.90 -38.00 32.57
N TRP A 85 1.63 -37.59 32.63
CA TRP A 85 1.18 -36.52 33.52
C TRP A 85 1.52 -36.74 35.01
N GLY A 86 1.46 -37.98 35.49
CA GLY A 86 1.86 -38.34 36.86
C GLY A 86 2.41 -39.76 36.94
N GLY A 87 2.93 -40.15 38.10
CA GLY A 87 3.58 -41.46 38.29
C GLY A 87 2.69 -42.67 37.96
N TRP A 88 1.37 -42.55 38.12
CA TRP A 88 0.41 -43.59 37.75
C TRP A 88 0.33 -43.87 36.25
N ALA A 89 0.72 -42.91 35.40
CA ALA A 89 0.80 -43.12 33.96
C ALA A 89 2.00 -44.01 33.58
N VAL A 90 2.99 -44.17 34.46
CA VAL A 90 4.21 -44.94 34.22
C VAL A 90 3.97 -46.42 34.48
N ASN A 91 3.58 -47.13 33.43
CA ASN A 91 3.47 -48.59 33.42
C ASN A 91 3.98 -49.14 32.08
N GLN A 92 4.25 -50.46 32.03
CA GLN A 92 4.89 -51.07 30.87
C GLN A 92 4.09 -50.93 29.57
N ASN A 93 2.75 -50.92 29.63
CA ASN A 93 1.90 -50.79 28.45
C ASN A 93 2.07 -49.39 27.83
N ASN A 94 1.97 -48.35 28.65
CA ASN A 94 2.15 -46.97 28.22
C ASN A 94 3.57 -46.71 27.71
N ILE A 95 4.59 -47.23 28.41
CA ILE A 95 5.98 -47.14 27.96
C ILE A 95 6.16 -47.80 26.61
N ASN A 96 5.63 -49.01 26.40
CA ASN A 96 5.71 -49.71 25.13
C ASN A 96 4.99 -48.97 24.01
N ALA A 97 3.82 -48.36 24.30
CA ALA A 97 3.08 -47.56 23.32
C ALA A 97 3.91 -46.36 22.83
N VAL A 98 4.54 -45.61 23.74
CA VAL A 98 5.42 -44.49 23.40
C VAL A 98 6.69 -44.96 22.69
N LYS A 99 7.32 -46.04 23.20
CA LYS A 99 8.55 -46.61 22.64
C LYS A 99 8.38 -47.03 21.18
N ASN A 100 7.24 -47.63 20.85
CA ASN A 100 6.95 -48.16 19.53
C ASN A 100 6.35 -47.12 18.56
N ASN A 101 6.04 -45.91 19.02
CA ASN A 101 5.53 -44.85 18.16
C ASN A 101 6.70 -44.15 17.44
N ALA A 102 6.83 -44.36 16.13
CA ALA A 102 7.90 -43.78 15.33
C ALA A 102 7.84 -42.24 15.23
N ASN A 103 6.66 -41.64 15.41
CA ASN A 103 6.43 -40.20 15.27
C ASN A 103 6.69 -39.40 16.56
N VAL A 104 7.11 -40.08 17.63
CA VAL A 104 7.45 -39.44 18.90
C VAL A 104 8.97 -39.29 19.01
N GLU A 105 9.46 -38.08 19.18
CA GLU A 105 10.87 -37.83 19.54
C GLU A 105 11.00 -37.47 21.02
N TRP A 106 10.24 -36.47 21.45
CA TRP A 106 10.23 -35.93 22.80
C TRP A 106 9.09 -36.50 23.62
N VAL A 107 9.35 -36.81 24.89
CA VAL A 107 8.37 -37.32 25.85
C VAL A 107 8.39 -36.42 27.08
N LEU A 108 7.26 -35.83 27.40
CA LEU A 108 7.10 -34.91 28.52
C LEU A 108 6.90 -35.67 29.84
N GLY A 109 7.55 -35.18 30.90
CA GLY A 109 7.47 -35.73 32.25
C GLY A 109 6.20 -35.34 32.99
N PHE A 110 6.25 -35.43 34.32
CA PHE A 110 5.10 -35.18 35.19
C PHE A 110 4.71 -33.70 35.22
N ASN A 111 3.40 -33.42 35.28
CA ASN A 111 2.82 -32.09 35.28
C ASN A 111 2.68 -31.54 36.70
N GLU A 112 3.43 -30.49 37.01
CA GLU A 112 3.42 -29.76 38.29
C GLU A 112 3.43 -30.71 39.51
N PRO A 113 4.41 -31.62 39.62
CA PRO A 113 4.44 -32.66 40.66
C PRO A 113 4.54 -32.09 42.07
N GLU A 114 5.06 -30.89 42.26
CA GLU A 114 5.13 -30.21 43.55
C GLU A 114 3.75 -29.78 44.08
N ARG A 115 2.77 -29.65 43.19
CA ARG A 115 1.45 -29.12 43.52
C ARG A 115 0.46 -30.21 43.92
N THR A 116 -0.29 -29.94 44.99
CA THR A 116 -1.25 -30.92 45.55
C THR A 116 -2.50 -31.14 44.69
N ASP A 117 -2.84 -30.16 43.85
CA ASP A 117 -3.97 -30.15 42.91
C ASP A 117 -3.59 -30.67 41.51
N GLN A 118 -2.34 -31.08 41.31
CA GLN A 118 -1.77 -31.54 40.03
C GLN A 118 -1.24 -32.97 40.17
N ALA A 119 -0.05 -33.30 39.65
CA ALA A 119 0.49 -34.66 39.76
C ALA A 119 0.79 -35.09 41.21
N ASN A 120 1.01 -34.13 42.12
CA ASN A 120 1.14 -34.34 43.57
C ASN A 120 2.09 -35.50 43.94
N MET A 121 3.37 -35.31 43.61
CA MET A 121 4.42 -36.29 43.82
C MET A 121 5.56 -35.70 44.65
N SER A 122 5.96 -36.41 45.70
CA SER A 122 7.25 -36.14 46.32
C SER A 122 8.39 -36.46 45.34
N VAL A 123 9.55 -35.81 45.51
CA VAL A 123 10.73 -36.07 44.68
C VAL A 123 11.09 -37.56 44.67
N GLY A 124 11.03 -38.26 45.81
CA GLY A 124 11.34 -39.70 45.88
C GLY A 124 10.36 -40.58 45.10
N ALA A 125 9.06 -40.25 45.11
CA ALA A 125 8.05 -40.95 44.31
C ALA A 125 8.24 -40.69 42.81
N ALA A 126 8.60 -39.45 42.45
CA ALA A 126 8.93 -39.09 41.08
C ALA A 126 10.19 -39.83 40.60
N ILE A 127 11.27 -39.89 41.38
CA ILE A 127 12.49 -40.63 41.02
C ILE A 127 12.23 -42.13 40.84
N SER A 128 11.37 -42.73 41.68
CA SER A 128 11.00 -44.14 41.56
C SER A 128 10.24 -44.42 40.24
N SER A 129 9.28 -43.55 39.91
CA SER A 129 8.53 -43.63 38.65
C SER A 129 9.44 -43.34 37.45
N TRP A 130 10.29 -42.33 37.56
CA TRP A 130 11.25 -41.93 36.54
C TRP A 130 12.28 -43.01 36.23
N THR A 131 12.73 -43.75 37.24
CA THR A 131 13.61 -44.92 37.04
C THR A 131 12.95 -45.96 36.13
N THR A 132 11.66 -46.22 36.33
CA THR A 132 10.90 -47.15 35.47
C THR A 132 10.77 -46.60 34.05
N LEU A 133 10.43 -45.32 33.91
CA LEU A 133 10.27 -44.66 32.61
C LEU A 133 11.59 -44.61 31.82
N SER A 134 12.66 -44.09 32.43
CA SER A 134 14.01 -43.98 31.86
C SER A 134 14.54 -45.34 31.41
N ASN A 135 14.44 -46.38 32.26
CA ASN A 135 14.91 -47.71 31.89
C ASN A 135 14.06 -48.34 30.79
N GLY A 136 12.74 -48.13 30.83
CA GLY A 136 11.82 -48.65 29.81
C GLY A 136 12.07 -48.07 28.42
N LEU A 137 12.42 -46.78 28.34
CA LEU A 137 12.75 -46.09 27.10
C LEU A 137 14.23 -46.18 26.71
N ALA A 138 15.10 -46.78 27.53
CA ALA A 138 16.50 -46.96 27.19
C ALA A 138 16.68 -47.65 25.82
N GLY A 139 17.58 -47.10 25.00
CA GLY A 139 17.89 -47.59 23.66
C GLY A 139 16.82 -47.34 22.59
N SER A 140 15.72 -46.63 22.90
CA SER A 140 14.66 -46.32 21.93
C SER A 140 14.93 -45.11 21.05
N GLY A 141 15.91 -44.28 21.41
CA GLY A 141 16.15 -42.98 20.79
C GLY A 141 15.17 -41.87 21.21
N LYS A 142 14.18 -42.16 22.06
CA LYS A 142 13.27 -41.15 22.62
C LYS A 142 14.02 -40.27 23.62
N LYS A 143 13.71 -38.97 23.63
CA LYS A 143 14.27 -37.97 24.54
C LYS A 143 13.27 -37.67 25.65
N LEU A 144 13.73 -37.65 26.90
CA LEU A 144 12.91 -37.37 28.08
C LEU A 144 13.06 -35.92 28.53
N VAL A 145 11.94 -35.19 28.57
CA VAL A 145 11.86 -33.85 29.15
C VAL A 145 11.46 -34.01 30.61
N SER A 146 12.15 -33.33 31.53
CA SER A 146 11.91 -33.43 32.98
C SER A 146 10.44 -33.20 33.36
N PRO A 147 10.02 -33.53 34.59
CA PRO A 147 8.79 -32.98 35.13
C PRO A 147 8.77 -31.45 34.99
N ALA A 148 7.62 -30.90 34.61
CA ALA A 148 7.41 -29.47 34.44
C ALA A 148 6.80 -28.90 35.73
N VAL A 149 7.58 -28.14 36.49
CA VAL A 149 7.13 -27.49 37.74
C VAL A 149 6.52 -26.12 37.45
N SER A 150 5.58 -25.65 38.27
CA SER A 150 5.25 -24.22 38.33
C SER A 150 6.47 -23.45 38.83
N ASP A 151 6.79 -22.30 38.23
CA ASP A 151 7.95 -21.49 38.64
C ASP A 151 7.75 -20.71 39.95
N THR A 152 7.50 -21.43 41.03
CA THR A 152 7.42 -20.93 42.41
C THR A 152 8.68 -21.32 43.18
N GLY A 153 8.87 -20.76 44.38
CA GLY A 153 9.98 -21.19 45.25
C GLY A 153 9.95 -22.69 45.58
N GLU A 154 8.76 -23.28 45.72
CA GLU A 154 8.58 -24.72 45.96
C GLU A 154 8.93 -25.54 44.71
N GLY A 155 8.42 -25.15 43.53
CA GLY A 155 8.73 -25.82 42.26
C GLY A 155 10.22 -25.79 41.93
N GLN A 156 10.87 -24.64 42.13
CA GLN A 156 12.31 -24.47 41.92
C GLN A 156 13.15 -25.35 42.85
N ALA A 157 12.74 -25.48 44.12
CA ALA A 157 13.40 -26.38 45.07
C ALA A 157 13.17 -27.86 44.69
N TRP A 158 11.95 -28.20 44.26
CA TRP A 158 11.56 -29.56 43.87
C TRP A 158 12.37 -30.03 42.66
N ILE A 159 12.41 -29.25 41.58
CA ILE A 159 13.12 -29.62 40.34
C ILE A 159 14.63 -29.70 40.55
N SER A 160 15.21 -28.81 41.37
CA SER A 160 16.63 -28.88 41.73
C SER A 160 16.96 -30.19 42.46
N SER A 161 16.11 -30.61 43.40
CA SER A 161 16.26 -31.88 44.11
C SER A 161 16.08 -33.09 43.18
N PHE A 162 15.08 -33.05 42.30
CA PHE A 162 14.84 -34.09 41.31
C PHE A 162 16.03 -34.26 40.35
N MET A 163 16.52 -33.16 39.75
CA MET A 163 17.64 -33.21 38.82
C MET A 163 18.92 -33.76 39.48
N ASN A 164 19.20 -33.35 40.72
CA ASN A 164 20.33 -33.88 41.48
C ASN A 164 20.23 -35.39 41.73
N GLN A 165 19.03 -35.88 42.11
CA GLN A 165 18.81 -37.30 42.36
C GLN A 165 18.80 -38.12 41.06
N ALA A 166 18.19 -37.62 40.00
CA ALA A 166 18.17 -38.26 38.69
C ALA A 166 19.60 -38.39 38.10
N ASN A 167 20.39 -37.31 38.18
CA ASN A 167 21.79 -37.33 37.76
C ASN A 167 22.63 -38.30 38.59
N SER A 168 22.44 -38.32 39.92
CA SER A 168 23.15 -39.25 40.81
C SER A 168 22.81 -40.72 40.54
N ALA A 169 21.58 -40.99 40.08
CA ALA A 169 21.11 -42.32 39.70
C ALA A 169 21.40 -42.69 38.22
N GLY A 170 22.01 -41.79 37.44
CA GLY A 170 22.30 -42.01 36.02
C GLY A 170 21.04 -42.15 35.15
N LEU A 171 19.93 -41.53 35.55
CA LEU A 171 18.68 -41.58 34.80
C LEU A 171 18.71 -40.62 33.61
N GLN A 172 18.04 -40.99 32.53
CA GLN A 172 17.91 -40.17 31.33
C GLN A 172 17.01 -38.95 31.63
N VAL A 173 17.57 -37.76 31.42
CA VAL A 173 16.84 -36.48 31.32
C VAL A 173 17.56 -35.66 30.26
N ASP A 174 16.90 -35.39 29.15
CA ASP A 174 17.49 -34.76 27.97
C ASP A 174 17.21 -33.26 27.90
N ALA A 175 16.08 -32.81 28.46
CA ALA A 175 15.72 -31.41 28.59
C ALA A 175 15.02 -31.12 29.93
N VAL A 176 15.01 -29.86 30.34
CA VAL A 176 14.32 -29.39 31.56
C VAL A 176 13.07 -28.62 31.16
N ALA A 177 11.93 -28.93 31.78
CA ALA A 177 10.68 -28.21 31.58
C ALA A 177 10.24 -27.41 32.82
N PHE A 178 9.51 -26.34 32.57
CA PHE A 178 8.82 -25.56 33.60
C PHE A 178 7.61 -24.83 33.00
N HIS A 179 6.72 -24.38 33.88
CA HIS A 179 5.60 -23.50 33.57
C HIS A 179 5.84 -22.13 34.21
N TRP A 180 5.40 -21.08 33.52
CA TRP A 180 5.51 -19.72 34.04
C TRP A 180 4.24 -18.93 33.80
N TYR A 181 3.66 -18.41 34.87
CA TYR A 181 2.52 -17.50 34.78
C TYR A 181 2.87 -16.18 35.44
N GLY A 182 2.82 -15.10 34.64
CA GLY A 182 3.25 -13.77 35.04
C GLY A 182 2.36 -13.13 36.09
N VAL A 183 2.91 -12.11 36.76
CA VAL A 183 2.15 -11.27 37.70
C VAL A 183 1.01 -10.56 36.97
N SER A 184 -0.16 -10.52 37.60
CA SER A 184 -1.42 -10.01 37.06
C SER A 184 -1.49 -8.50 36.80
N ASN A 185 -0.36 -7.78 36.75
CA ASN A 185 -0.34 -6.34 36.56
C ASN A 185 -0.04 -5.97 35.09
N PRO A 186 -1.01 -5.41 34.35
CA PRO A 186 -0.83 -5.06 32.93
C PRO A 186 0.11 -3.88 32.71
N ASN A 187 0.48 -3.13 33.74
CA ASN A 187 1.28 -1.89 33.60
C ASN A 187 2.78 -2.11 33.42
N ASN A 188 3.28 -3.36 33.44
CA ASN A 188 4.73 -3.63 33.26
C ASN A 188 5.04 -4.94 32.51
N PRO A 189 4.57 -5.10 31.26
CA PRO A 189 4.81 -6.30 30.46
C PRO A 189 6.30 -6.51 30.15
N ALA A 190 7.08 -5.43 29.97
CA ALA A 190 8.53 -5.53 29.76
C ALA A 190 9.28 -6.09 30.99
N GLY A 191 8.86 -5.71 32.20
CA GLY A 191 9.37 -6.29 33.44
C GLY A 191 8.99 -7.77 33.59
N ALA A 192 7.76 -8.13 33.21
CA ALA A 192 7.31 -9.51 33.16
C ALA A 192 8.15 -10.35 32.17
N ALA A 193 8.39 -9.83 30.96
CA ALA A 193 9.25 -10.44 29.95
C ALA A 193 10.68 -10.66 30.46
N SER A 194 11.27 -9.64 31.09
CA SER A 194 12.61 -9.72 31.69
C SER A 194 12.69 -10.81 32.77
N SER A 195 11.66 -10.92 33.62
CA SER A 195 11.57 -11.96 34.65
C SER A 195 11.45 -13.35 34.04
N PHE A 196 10.60 -13.51 33.03
CA PHE A 196 10.39 -14.77 32.33
C PHE A 196 11.67 -15.25 31.64
N LEU A 197 12.34 -14.38 30.88
CA LEU A 197 13.56 -14.73 30.15
C LEU A 197 14.72 -15.07 31.11
N SER A 198 14.86 -14.33 32.21
CA SER A 198 15.82 -14.68 33.28
C SER A 198 15.57 -16.08 33.84
N ARG A 199 14.30 -16.52 33.83
CA ARG A 199 13.91 -17.85 34.29
C ARG A 199 14.23 -18.94 33.30
N VAL A 200 13.98 -18.71 32.01
CA VAL A 200 14.43 -19.60 30.94
C VAL A 200 15.93 -19.88 31.08
N ASP A 201 16.73 -18.83 31.29
CA ASP A 201 18.18 -18.93 31.46
C ASP A 201 18.56 -19.72 32.73
N TRP A 202 17.84 -19.52 33.84
CA TRP A 202 18.07 -20.27 35.08
C TRP A 202 17.82 -21.77 34.90
N TYR A 203 16.72 -22.17 34.26
CA TYR A 203 16.39 -23.59 34.05
C TYR A 203 17.39 -24.27 33.12
N HIS A 204 17.91 -23.56 32.12
CA HIS A 204 19.03 -24.04 31.31
C HIS A 204 20.27 -24.30 32.19
N ASN A 205 20.63 -23.31 33.01
CA ASN A 205 21.83 -23.36 33.86
C ASN A 205 21.74 -24.38 35.01
N LEU A 206 20.53 -24.75 35.46
CA LEU A 206 20.32 -25.74 36.51
C LEU A 206 20.95 -27.10 36.17
N ALA A 207 20.87 -27.51 34.90
CA ALA A 207 21.35 -28.82 34.45
C ALA A 207 22.24 -28.77 33.20
N ASN A 208 22.49 -27.58 32.64
CA ASN A 208 23.16 -27.37 31.36
C ASN A 208 22.53 -28.20 30.23
N LYS A 209 21.19 -28.15 30.15
CA LYS A 209 20.36 -28.92 29.20
C LYS A 209 19.41 -28.00 28.45
N PRO A 210 18.96 -28.38 27.24
CA PRO A 210 17.89 -27.67 26.56
C PRO A 210 16.65 -27.49 27.45
N VAL A 211 15.88 -26.45 27.17
CA VAL A 211 14.72 -26.06 27.97
C VAL A 211 13.44 -26.16 27.14
N PHE A 212 12.41 -26.71 27.76
CA PHE A 212 11.03 -26.65 27.28
C PHE A 212 10.21 -25.71 28.19
N ILE A 213 9.50 -24.75 27.60
CA ILE A 213 8.51 -23.94 28.30
C ILE A 213 7.14 -24.48 27.89
N THR A 214 6.62 -25.48 28.61
CA THR A 214 5.42 -26.19 28.18
C THR A 214 4.14 -25.38 28.39
N GLU A 215 4.16 -24.42 29.31
CA GLU A 215 3.04 -23.48 29.51
C GLU A 215 3.58 -22.12 29.94
N PHE A 216 3.08 -21.06 29.31
CA PHE A 216 3.28 -19.71 29.80
C PHE A 216 2.21 -18.72 29.32
N ALA A 217 1.89 -17.74 30.17
CA ALA A 217 1.03 -16.59 29.88
C ALA A 217 1.16 -15.52 30.99
N ILE A 218 0.76 -14.27 30.75
CA ILE A 218 0.32 -13.37 31.83
C ILE A 218 -1.18 -13.64 32.03
N HIS A 219 -1.60 -13.80 33.28
CA HIS A 219 -3.00 -14.04 33.60
C HIS A 219 -3.38 -13.35 34.91
N ASP A 220 -4.58 -12.77 34.96
CA ASP A 220 -5.12 -12.17 36.17
C ASP A 220 -5.98 -13.13 37.00
N TRP A 221 -5.31 -13.88 37.87
CA TRP A 221 -5.96 -14.76 38.85
C TRP A 221 -6.91 -14.02 39.81
N GLY A 222 -6.74 -12.70 40.00
CA GLY A 222 -7.51 -11.89 40.93
C GLY A 222 -8.78 -11.28 40.32
N GLY A 223 -8.93 -11.28 38.99
CA GLY A 223 -10.02 -10.61 38.28
C GLY A 223 -10.12 -9.11 38.59
N SER A 224 -8.97 -8.47 38.80
CA SER A 224 -8.83 -7.04 39.06
C SER A 224 -8.78 -6.19 37.79
N TYR A 225 -8.49 -6.80 36.64
CA TYR A 225 -8.39 -6.16 35.32
C TYR A 225 -9.35 -6.81 34.32
N SER A 226 -9.67 -6.10 33.23
CA SER A 226 -10.45 -6.67 32.14
C SER A 226 -9.61 -7.62 31.27
N ASP A 227 -10.28 -8.52 30.55
CA ASP A 227 -9.62 -9.43 29.63
C ASP A 227 -8.87 -8.68 28.52
N GLU A 228 -9.39 -7.52 28.08
CA GLU A 228 -8.72 -6.66 27.10
C GLU A 228 -7.43 -6.03 27.65
N GLU A 229 -7.42 -5.57 28.91
CA GLU A 229 -6.23 -5.01 29.55
C GLU A 229 -5.10 -6.05 29.65
N ILE A 230 -5.45 -7.28 30.01
CA ILE A 230 -4.48 -8.39 30.12
C ILE A 230 -4.08 -8.91 28.74
N SER A 231 -5.00 -8.97 27.78
CA SER A 231 -4.68 -9.36 26.39
C SER A 231 -3.69 -8.40 25.74
N GLU A 232 -3.83 -7.09 25.97
CA GLU A 232 -2.87 -6.10 25.48
C GLU A 232 -1.51 -6.22 26.18
N ALA A 233 -1.49 -6.48 27.49
CA ALA A 233 -0.24 -6.78 28.21
C ALA A 233 0.44 -8.06 27.68
N ASN A 234 -0.35 -9.11 27.36
CA ASN A 234 0.14 -10.33 26.73
C ASN A 234 0.72 -10.06 25.35
N ARG A 235 0.08 -9.22 24.54
CA ARG A 235 0.59 -8.80 23.22
C ARG A 235 1.97 -8.15 23.34
N GLN A 236 2.11 -7.15 24.22
CA GLN A 236 3.40 -6.48 24.47
C GLN A 236 4.46 -7.41 25.07
N PHE A 237 4.04 -8.37 25.90
CA PHE A 237 4.94 -9.39 26.44
C PHE A 237 5.46 -10.31 25.34
N LEU A 238 4.57 -10.80 24.46
CA LEU A 238 4.91 -11.69 23.34
C LEU A 238 5.86 -11.04 22.34
N ASP A 239 5.66 -9.77 22.02
CA ASP A 239 6.55 -8.96 21.15
C ASP A 239 8.02 -8.99 21.65
N ILE A 240 8.21 -9.05 22.97
CA ILE A 240 9.56 -9.13 23.57
C ILE A 240 10.05 -10.59 23.64
N VAL A 241 9.22 -11.52 24.12
CA VAL A 241 9.70 -12.84 24.49
C VAL A 241 9.85 -13.79 23.31
N ILE A 242 9.02 -13.68 22.27
CA ILE A 242 9.07 -14.63 21.14
C ILE A 242 10.40 -14.51 20.37
N PRO A 243 10.86 -13.31 19.93
CA PRO A 243 12.19 -13.16 19.34
C PRO A 243 13.33 -13.64 20.26
N ALA A 244 13.18 -13.40 21.57
CA ALA A 244 14.15 -13.80 22.58
C ALA A 244 14.21 -15.32 22.79
N LEU A 245 13.09 -16.04 22.67
CA LEU A 245 13.03 -17.51 22.71
C LEU A 245 13.58 -18.12 21.42
N GLU A 246 13.24 -17.54 20.26
CA GLU A 246 13.71 -18.00 18.96
C GLU A 246 15.24 -17.87 18.82
N SER A 247 15.83 -16.78 19.33
CA SER A 247 17.30 -16.57 19.30
C SER A 247 18.10 -17.45 20.28
N ARG A 248 17.47 -18.00 21.32
CA ARG A 248 18.14 -18.88 22.30
C ARG A 248 18.28 -20.31 21.75
N SER A 249 19.51 -20.71 21.41
CA SER A 249 19.80 -22.05 20.86
C SER A 249 19.48 -23.22 21.80
N TYR A 250 19.42 -22.96 23.11
CA TYR A 250 19.05 -23.96 24.12
C TYR A 250 17.56 -24.03 24.42
N VAL A 251 16.72 -23.16 23.86
CA VAL A 251 15.27 -23.34 23.91
C VAL A 251 14.90 -24.40 22.86
N ALA A 252 14.43 -25.55 23.34
CA ALA A 252 14.02 -26.67 22.49
C ALA A 252 12.53 -26.59 22.08
N GLY A 253 11.70 -25.97 22.91
CA GLY A 253 10.30 -25.68 22.57
C GLY A 253 9.62 -24.78 23.59
N TYR A 254 8.63 -24.02 23.15
CA TYR A 254 7.78 -23.20 24.01
C TYR A 254 6.31 -23.32 23.56
N SER A 255 5.36 -23.34 24.49
CA SER A 255 3.94 -23.46 24.19
C SER A 255 3.14 -22.48 25.02
N TRP A 256 2.45 -21.56 24.36
CA TRP A 256 1.59 -20.58 25.02
C TRP A 256 0.38 -21.27 25.64
N TYR A 257 -0.03 -20.80 26.82
CA TYR A 257 -1.23 -21.32 27.48
C TYR A 257 -2.44 -20.47 27.10
N HIS A 258 -3.15 -20.90 26.06
CA HIS A 258 -4.24 -20.12 25.43
C HIS A 258 -5.64 -20.34 26.02
N TRP A 259 -5.76 -21.11 27.11
CA TRP A 259 -7.06 -21.50 27.68
C TRP A 259 -7.71 -20.41 28.53
N PHE A 260 -6.97 -19.35 28.88
CA PHE A 260 -7.56 -18.20 29.55
C PHE A 260 -8.25 -17.29 28.53
N SER A 261 -9.36 -16.68 28.93
CA SER A 261 -10.10 -15.75 28.07
C SER A 261 -9.27 -14.52 27.68
N ASP A 262 -8.32 -14.14 28.53
CA ASP A 262 -7.35 -13.05 28.34
C ASP A 262 -6.04 -13.45 27.62
N ALA A 263 -5.97 -14.69 27.11
CA ALA A 263 -4.78 -15.25 26.47
C ALA A 263 -5.08 -16.05 25.19
N HIS A 264 -6.23 -15.84 24.55
CA HIS A 264 -6.64 -16.58 23.35
C HIS A 264 -5.84 -16.20 22.09
N LEU A 265 -5.17 -17.18 21.47
CA LEU A 265 -4.35 -16.99 20.26
C LEU A 265 -5.16 -16.79 18.98
N TYR A 266 -6.35 -17.37 18.92
CA TYR A 266 -7.20 -17.36 17.74
C TYR A 266 -8.68 -17.41 18.15
N GLU A 267 -9.55 -17.01 17.23
CA GLU A 267 -11.00 -17.03 17.41
C GLU A 267 -11.75 -17.39 16.13
N GLY A 268 -13.06 -17.61 16.24
CA GLY A 268 -13.93 -17.88 15.10
C GLY A 268 -13.90 -19.32 14.56
N SER A 269 -14.68 -19.55 13.50
CA SER A 269 -14.76 -20.83 12.79
C SER A 269 -14.90 -20.56 11.28
N PRO A 270 -13.85 -20.81 10.45
CA PRO A 270 -12.56 -21.39 10.82
C PRO A 270 -11.73 -20.48 11.74
N PRO A 271 -10.81 -21.03 12.55
CA PRO A 271 -10.02 -20.23 13.49
C PRO A 271 -9.08 -19.25 12.77
N ALA A 272 -9.03 -18.01 13.23
CA ALA A 272 -8.15 -16.95 12.74
C ALA A 272 -7.37 -16.30 13.91
N PRO A 273 -6.12 -15.88 13.72
CA PRO A 273 -5.32 -15.23 14.76
C PRO A 273 -6.03 -14.01 15.37
N THR A 274 -5.96 -13.84 16.69
CA THR A 274 -6.31 -12.58 17.35
C THR A 274 -5.12 -11.61 17.28
N PRO A 275 -5.33 -10.28 17.40
CA PRO A 275 -4.22 -9.32 17.46
C PRO A 275 -3.18 -9.61 18.56
N MET A 276 -3.61 -10.16 19.70
CA MET A 276 -2.70 -10.63 20.76
C MET A 276 -1.83 -11.81 20.28
N GLY A 277 -2.43 -12.74 19.53
CA GLY A 277 -1.76 -13.92 19.00
C GLY A 277 -0.80 -13.66 17.84
N TYR A 278 -0.81 -12.48 17.22
CA TYR A 278 0.01 -12.17 16.04
C TYR A 278 1.50 -12.49 16.24
N GLU A 279 2.08 -12.02 17.34
CA GLU A 279 3.49 -12.27 17.69
C GLU A 279 3.78 -13.74 17.92
N TYR A 280 2.87 -14.44 18.61
CA TYR A 280 3.03 -15.86 18.88
C TYR A 280 3.00 -16.68 17.58
N ILE A 281 2.10 -16.35 16.66
CA ILE A 281 1.80 -17.08 15.43
C ILE A 281 2.78 -16.71 14.30
N GLY A 282 3.55 -15.63 14.44
CA GLY A 282 4.44 -15.13 13.39
C GLY A 282 3.67 -14.52 12.24
N VAL A 283 2.64 -13.73 12.54
CA VAL A 283 1.96 -12.86 11.57
C VAL A 283 2.94 -11.77 11.15
N LEU A 284 3.12 -11.53 9.85
CA LEU A 284 3.96 -10.44 9.36
C LEU A 284 3.23 -9.11 9.54
N GLN A 285 3.62 -8.31 10.52
CA GLN A 285 3.03 -7.01 10.82
C GLN A 285 3.72 -5.89 10.03
N SER A 286 3.16 -4.68 10.08
CA SER A 286 3.79 -3.50 9.46
C SER A 286 5.26 -3.35 9.85
N GLY A 287 6.13 -3.24 8.85
CA GLY A 287 7.59 -3.19 9.02
C GLY A 287 8.28 -4.56 9.10
N ASP A 288 7.55 -5.67 9.23
CA ASP A 288 8.11 -7.02 9.14
C ASP A 288 8.34 -7.42 7.68
N TYR A 289 9.41 -8.15 7.44
CA TYR A 289 9.80 -8.68 6.14
C TYR A 289 10.18 -10.15 6.28
N GLU A 290 9.61 -11.02 5.44
CA GLU A 290 10.06 -12.41 5.32
C GLU A 290 10.32 -12.79 3.86
N ASP A 291 11.54 -13.24 3.56
CA ASP A 291 11.84 -13.88 2.27
C ASP A 291 11.62 -15.38 2.37
N ALA A 292 10.59 -15.86 1.67
CA ALA A 292 10.31 -17.29 1.55
C ALA A 292 11.46 -18.00 0.82
N GLY A 293 12.23 -17.33 -0.03
CA GLY A 293 13.43 -17.89 -0.66
C GLY A 293 13.16 -19.11 -1.56
N GLY A 294 11.93 -19.24 -2.06
CA GLY A 294 11.46 -20.42 -2.81
C GLY A 294 11.04 -21.61 -1.95
N ARG A 295 10.97 -21.45 -0.61
CA ARG A 295 10.48 -22.50 0.31
C ARG A 295 8.97 -22.68 0.15
N ASP A 296 8.51 -23.93 0.31
CA ASP A 296 7.10 -24.27 0.50
C ASP A 296 6.83 -24.39 2.00
N TYR A 297 5.83 -23.66 2.48
CA TYR A 297 5.41 -23.69 3.89
C TYR A 297 4.44 -24.84 4.18
N GLY A 298 4.13 -25.67 3.19
CA GLY A 298 3.29 -26.85 3.36
C GLY A 298 1.87 -26.46 3.75
N GLU A 299 1.44 -26.89 4.94
CA GLU A 299 0.10 -26.59 5.44
C GLU A 299 0.04 -25.33 6.34
N HIS A 300 1.16 -24.66 6.57
CA HIS A 300 1.23 -23.39 7.31
C HIS A 300 0.68 -22.23 6.48
N VAL A 301 0.08 -21.26 7.16
CA VAL A 301 -0.49 -20.05 6.54
C VAL A 301 0.48 -18.89 6.72
N ALA A 302 0.78 -18.18 5.63
CA ALA A 302 1.41 -16.87 5.71
C ALA A 302 0.32 -15.82 6.05
N TYR A 303 0.20 -15.51 7.34
CA TYR A 303 -0.68 -14.45 7.83
C TYR A 303 0.04 -13.10 7.74
N LEU A 304 -0.63 -12.09 7.20
CA LEU A 304 -0.08 -10.76 6.97
C LEU A 304 -1.01 -9.70 7.57
N ALA A 305 -0.46 -8.76 8.33
CA ALA A 305 -1.14 -7.63 8.96
C ALA A 305 -0.32 -6.34 8.73
N GLY A 306 -0.13 -6.00 7.45
CA GLY A 306 0.73 -4.89 7.01
C GLY A 306 2.18 -5.26 6.64
N GLY A 307 2.63 -6.49 6.87
CA GLY A 307 4.01 -6.92 6.55
C GLY A 307 4.24 -7.33 5.09
N GLU A 308 5.51 -7.59 4.76
CA GLU A 308 5.97 -7.99 3.43
C GLU A 308 6.42 -9.46 3.38
N LEU A 309 5.84 -10.22 2.44
CA LEU A 309 6.27 -11.57 2.07
C LEU A 309 6.94 -11.55 0.69
N ALA A 310 8.26 -11.73 0.67
CA ALA A 310 9.06 -11.72 -0.54
C ALA A 310 9.39 -13.12 -1.06
N MET A 311 9.64 -13.22 -2.37
CA MET A 311 10.13 -14.45 -3.01
C MET A 311 11.37 -14.16 -3.86
N ASN A 312 12.58 -14.35 -3.30
CA ASN A 312 13.86 -14.12 -3.99
C ASN A 312 14.74 -15.38 -4.18
N GLY A 313 14.12 -16.56 -4.14
CA GLY A 313 14.81 -17.84 -4.32
C GLY A 313 15.38 -18.06 -5.74
N ARG A 314 16.35 -18.95 -5.92
CA ARG A 314 16.87 -19.24 -7.28
C ARG A 314 15.91 -20.02 -8.18
N ASN A 315 14.92 -20.69 -7.58
CA ASN A 315 13.97 -21.55 -8.26
C ASN A 315 12.57 -21.03 -8.01
N ALA A 316 11.68 -21.25 -8.99
CA ALA A 316 10.27 -20.93 -8.82
C ALA A 316 9.71 -21.58 -7.55
N GLY A 317 9.06 -20.77 -6.72
CA GLY A 317 8.49 -21.20 -5.44
C GLY A 317 7.04 -21.65 -5.56
N ALA A 318 6.52 -22.28 -4.51
CA ALA A 318 5.09 -22.45 -4.33
C ALA A 318 4.73 -22.31 -2.85
N LEU A 319 3.69 -21.54 -2.56
CA LEU A 319 3.08 -21.46 -1.23
C LEU A 319 1.65 -21.96 -1.31
N ARG A 320 1.09 -22.37 -0.18
CA ARG A 320 -0.26 -22.92 -0.17
C ARG A 320 -1.31 -21.93 0.31
N TYR A 321 -1.01 -21.17 1.36
CA TYR A 321 -2.00 -20.33 2.02
C TYR A 321 -1.42 -18.95 2.34
N VAL A 322 -2.10 -17.90 1.88
CA VAL A 322 -1.80 -16.50 2.20
C VAL A 322 -3.08 -15.85 2.71
N ASN A 323 -3.01 -15.14 3.84
CA ASN A 323 -4.14 -14.45 4.44
C ASN A 323 -3.75 -13.03 4.85
N ALA A 324 -4.21 -12.02 4.12
CA ALA A 324 -4.10 -10.62 4.53
C ALA A 324 -5.23 -10.29 5.50
N LEU A 325 -4.89 -10.06 6.76
CA LEU A 325 -5.80 -9.87 7.89
C LEU A 325 -6.26 -8.42 8.02
N GLU A 326 -5.34 -7.47 7.89
CA GLU A 326 -5.58 -6.03 8.08
C GLU A 326 -4.42 -5.21 7.50
N GLY A 327 -4.63 -3.90 7.32
CA GLY A 327 -3.60 -2.99 6.82
C GLY A 327 -3.20 -3.29 5.37
N THR A 328 -2.11 -2.70 4.91
CA THR A 328 -1.58 -2.95 3.56
C THR A 328 -0.43 -3.94 3.61
N SER A 329 -0.71 -5.19 3.29
CA SER A 329 0.30 -6.25 3.18
C SER A 329 0.85 -6.35 1.77
N VAL A 330 2.12 -6.72 1.68
CA VAL A 330 2.84 -6.77 0.41
C VAL A 330 3.28 -8.19 0.10
N VAL A 331 3.09 -8.62 -1.15
CA VAL A 331 3.76 -9.80 -1.72
C VAL A 331 4.69 -9.35 -2.84
N SER A 332 5.98 -9.68 -2.72
CA SER A 332 7.03 -9.08 -3.55
C SER A 332 8.04 -10.11 -4.09
N GLY A 333 9.18 -9.59 -4.57
CA GLY A 333 10.35 -10.37 -4.95
C GLY A 333 10.65 -10.39 -6.45
N ALA A 334 11.75 -11.06 -6.80
CA ALA A 334 12.25 -11.18 -8.16
C ALA A 334 12.04 -12.58 -8.78
N THR A 335 11.52 -13.53 -8.00
CA THR A 335 11.35 -14.93 -8.44
C THR A 335 9.89 -15.28 -8.57
N ASP A 336 9.51 -15.89 -9.69
CA ASP A 336 8.14 -16.32 -9.95
C ASP A 336 7.71 -17.43 -8.98
N TRP A 337 6.46 -17.40 -8.57
CA TRP A 337 5.88 -18.44 -7.73
C TRP A 337 4.38 -18.54 -7.91
N SER A 338 3.79 -19.60 -7.35
CA SER A 338 2.36 -19.83 -7.46
C SER A 338 1.73 -20.36 -6.18
N ILE A 339 0.41 -20.20 -6.08
CA ILE A 339 -0.38 -20.89 -5.08
C ILE A 339 -0.55 -22.35 -5.50
N SER A 340 -0.12 -23.25 -4.63
CA SER A 340 -0.22 -24.70 -4.79
C SER A 340 -1.67 -25.15 -5.00
N ARG A 341 -1.86 -26.26 -5.73
CA ARG A 341 -3.20 -26.79 -6.00
C ARG A 341 -3.94 -27.12 -4.70
N GLY A 342 -5.15 -26.57 -4.55
CA GLY A 342 -5.95 -26.70 -3.32
C GLY A 342 -5.57 -25.70 -2.22
N GLY A 343 -4.62 -24.82 -2.50
CA GLY A 343 -4.29 -23.64 -1.70
C GLY A 343 -5.27 -22.49 -1.91
N TRP A 344 -5.05 -21.40 -1.18
CA TRP A 344 -5.89 -20.22 -1.26
C TRP A 344 -5.17 -18.92 -0.89
N ILE A 345 -5.69 -17.82 -1.44
CA ILE A 345 -5.44 -16.46 -0.97
C ILE A 345 -6.74 -15.90 -0.39
N ARG A 346 -6.66 -15.26 0.78
CA ARG A 346 -7.76 -14.54 1.41
C ARG A 346 -7.31 -13.12 1.74
N ILE A 347 -8.16 -12.16 1.42
CA ILE A 347 -8.02 -10.75 1.78
C ILE A 347 -9.26 -10.42 2.61
N GLN A 348 -9.05 -10.17 3.90
CA GLN A 348 -10.11 -9.82 4.84
C GLN A 348 -10.65 -8.40 4.58
N PRO A 349 -11.81 -8.04 5.15
CA PRO A 349 -12.25 -6.65 5.19
C PRO A 349 -11.14 -5.74 5.75
N ASP A 350 -11.06 -4.51 5.27
CA ASP A 350 -10.08 -3.50 5.68
C ASP A 350 -8.59 -3.85 5.43
N ALA A 351 -8.33 -4.98 4.76
CA ALA A 351 -7.00 -5.38 4.32
C ALA A 351 -6.76 -5.05 2.84
N THR A 352 -5.54 -4.66 2.51
CA THR A 352 -5.03 -4.62 1.14
C THR A 352 -3.94 -5.66 0.97
N LEU A 353 -4.02 -6.49 -0.07
CA LEU A 353 -2.91 -7.33 -0.50
C LEU A 353 -2.35 -6.77 -1.80
N ARG A 354 -1.16 -6.14 -1.71
CA ARG A 354 -0.46 -5.54 -2.84
C ARG A 354 0.59 -6.48 -3.40
N LYS A 355 0.45 -6.85 -4.68
CA LYS A 355 1.50 -7.49 -5.46
C LYS A 355 2.46 -6.42 -6.01
N THR A 356 3.73 -6.51 -5.62
CA THR A 356 4.83 -5.69 -6.14
C THR A 356 6.04 -6.55 -6.53
N GLY A 357 7.14 -5.95 -6.96
CA GLY A 357 8.32 -6.66 -7.46
C GLY A 357 8.14 -7.15 -8.91
N SER A 358 9.26 -7.43 -9.57
CA SER A 358 9.32 -7.77 -10.99
C SER A 358 8.79 -9.18 -11.32
N ASN A 359 8.55 -10.02 -10.32
CA ASN A 359 8.12 -11.40 -10.48
C ASN A 359 6.64 -11.57 -10.86
N GLN A 360 6.32 -12.79 -11.28
CA GLN A 360 4.97 -13.29 -11.46
C GLN A 360 4.48 -14.09 -10.24
N LEU A 361 3.29 -13.76 -9.74
CA LEU A 361 2.51 -14.57 -8.80
C LEU A 361 1.36 -15.25 -9.53
N GLY A 362 1.34 -16.59 -9.56
CA GLY A 362 0.26 -17.37 -10.17
C GLY A 362 -0.76 -17.93 -9.18
N VAL A 363 -2.05 -17.66 -9.40
CA VAL A 363 -3.17 -18.30 -8.70
C VAL A 363 -3.99 -19.10 -9.71
N LEU A 364 -3.41 -20.22 -10.15
CA LEU A 364 -3.89 -21.00 -11.30
C LEU A 364 -4.91 -22.08 -10.92
N ALA A 365 -4.98 -22.43 -9.64
CA ALA A 365 -5.91 -23.38 -9.07
C ALA A 365 -6.17 -23.03 -7.59
N GLY A 366 -7.18 -23.65 -6.98
CA GLY A 366 -7.58 -23.32 -5.60
C GLY A 366 -8.62 -22.21 -5.57
N SER A 367 -8.49 -21.27 -4.63
CA SER A 367 -9.42 -20.14 -4.50
C SER A 367 -8.72 -18.84 -4.14
N LEU A 368 -9.21 -17.72 -4.70
CA LEU A 368 -8.87 -16.38 -4.28
C LEU A 368 -10.15 -15.67 -3.81
N THR A 369 -10.17 -15.22 -2.55
CA THR A 369 -11.28 -14.46 -1.98
C THR A 369 -10.79 -13.08 -1.55
N ASN A 370 -11.42 -12.05 -2.10
CA ASN A 370 -11.13 -10.65 -1.86
C ASN A 370 -12.35 -9.95 -1.22
N ASN A 371 -12.26 -9.62 0.07
CA ASN A 371 -13.25 -8.80 0.78
C ASN A 371 -12.68 -7.42 1.19
N GLY A 372 -11.44 -7.13 0.80
CA GLY A 372 -10.77 -5.85 1.01
C GLY A 372 -10.33 -5.28 -0.34
N VAL A 373 -9.03 -5.08 -0.53
CA VAL A 373 -8.46 -4.61 -1.81
C VAL A 373 -7.40 -5.58 -2.31
N LEU A 374 -7.57 -6.06 -3.55
CA LEU A 374 -6.51 -6.75 -4.30
C LEU A 374 -5.81 -5.74 -5.19
N GLU A 375 -4.54 -5.48 -4.93
CA GLU A 375 -3.77 -4.47 -5.67
C GLU A 375 -2.61 -5.09 -6.45
N VAL A 376 -2.43 -4.68 -7.71
CA VAL A 376 -1.29 -5.06 -8.56
C VAL A 376 -0.49 -3.81 -8.90
N ALA A 377 0.57 -3.56 -8.14
CA ALA A 377 1.43 -2.38 -8.27
C ALA A 377 2.59 -2.60 -9.25
N GLN A 378 3.22 -3.77 -9.23
CA GLN A 378 4.33 -4.13 -10.13
C GLN A 378 4.34 -5.63 -10.46
N GLY A 379 5.02 -5.97 -11.56
CA GLY A 379 5.14 -7.35 -12.03
C GLY A 379 3.82 -7.89 -12.53
N THR A 380 3.60 -9.20 -12.39
CA THR A 380 2.37 -9.85 -12.90
C THR A 380 1.66 -10.65 -11.80
N LEU A 381 0.35 -10.46 -11.68
CA LEU A 381 -0.54 -11.38 -10.99
C LEU A 381 -1.32 -12.19 -12.03
N GLN A 382 -1.04 -13.48 -12.14
CA GLN A 382 -1.69 -14.38 -13.08
C GLN A 382 -2.83 -15.13 -12.39
N VAL A 383 -4.08 -14.92 -12.82
CA VAL A 383 -5.27 -15.48 -12.17
C VAL A 383 -5.97 -16.46 -13.09
N GLY A 384 -6.01 -17.72 -12.65
CA GLY A 384 -6.70 -18.83 -13.34
C GLY A 384 -8.03 -19.25 -12.73
N VAL A 385 -8.49 -18.53 -11.71
CA VAL A 385 -9.68 -18.81 -10.90
C VAL A 385 -10.58 -17.57 -10.83
N THR A 386 -11.83 -17.73 -10.37
CA THR A 386 -12.67 -16.57 -10.05
C THR A 386 -12.12 -15.85 -8.81
N VAL A 387 -11.89 -14.54 -8.92
CA VAL A 387 -11.68 -13.64 -7.79
C VAL A 387 -13.04 -13.37 -7.15
N ALA A 388 -13.37 -14.11 -6.09
CA ALA A 388 -14.64 -14.02 -5.40
C ALA A 388 -14.59 -13.01 -4.24
N GLY A 389 -15.74 -12.58 -3.73
CA GLY A 389 -15.86 -11.67 -2.59
C GLY A 389 -16.40 -10.30 -2.98
N GLY A 390 -16.51 -9.40 -2.01
CA GLY A 390 -17.08 -8.05 -2.20
C GLY A 390 -16.05 -6.93 -2.30
N GLY A 391 -14.77 -7.27 -2.37
CA GLY A 391 -13.67 -6.31 -2.38
C GLY A 391 -13.30 -5.78 -3.78
N ASP A 392 -12.58 -4.68 -3.79
CA ASP A 392 -12.17 -3.96 -5.00
C ASP A 392 -10.87 -4.52 -5.58
N VAL A 393 -10.69 -4.32 -6.89
CA VAL A 393 -9.47 -4.68 -7.60
C VAL A 393 -8.83 -3.41 -8.16
N VAL A 394 -7.55 -3.20 -7.86
CA VAL A 394 -6.78 -2.04 -8.33
C VAL A 394 -5.54 -2.50 -9.07
N VAL A 395 -5.32 -1.99 -10.28
CA VAL A 395 -4.13 -2.26 -11.09
C VAL A 395 -3.42 -0.93 -11.36
N ARG A 396 -2.19 -0.78 -10.86
CA ARG A 396 -1.37 0.45 -10.96
C ARG A 396 -0.29 0.31 -12.02
N GLY A 397 0.98 0.07 -11.69
CA GLY A 397 2.04 -0.12 -12.70
C GLY A 397 2.23 -1.57 -13.18
N GLY A 398 1.46 -2.53 -12.64
CA GLY A 398 1.63 -3.95 -12.93
C GLY A 398 0.61 -4.52 -13.92
N THR A 399 0.68 -5.84 -14.14
CA THR A 399 -0.25 -6.57 -15.00
C THR A 399 -1.07 -7.58 -14.21
N LEU A 400 -2.40 -7.48 -14.27
CA LEU A 400 -3.33 -8.53 -13.86
C LEU A 400 -3.70 -9.38 -15.06
N ALA A 401 -3.10 -10.56 -15.19
CA ALA A 401 -3.30 -11.47 -16.32
C ALA A 401 -4.35 -12.53 -15.99
N LEU A 402 -5.52 -12.47 -16.64
CA LEU A 402 -6.52 -13.52 -16.58
C LEU A 402 -6.15 -14.63 -17.55
N VAL A 403 -6.16 -15.88 -17.07
CA VAL A 403 -5.83 -17.06 -17.87
C VAL A 403 -6.82 -18.18 -17.65
N GLY A 404 -7.04 -19.03 -18.65
CA GLY A 404 -7.90 -20.20 -18.51
C GLY A 404 -9.34 -19.84 -18.11
N ARG A 405 -9.67 -20.00 -16.82
CA ARG A 405 -10.99 -19.67 -16.24
C ARG A 405 -10.95 -18.46 -15.29
N GLY A 406 -9.91 -17.63 -15.39
CA GLY A 406 -9.78 -16.40 -14.60
C GLY A 406 -10.96 -15.45 -14.84
N GLU A 407 -11.58 -15.00 -13.77
CA GLU A 407 -12.73 -14.09 -13.80
C GLU A 407 -12.63 -13.10 -12.64
N LEU A 408 -13.08 -11.86 -12.84
CA LEU A 408 -13.12 -10.82 -11.82
C LEU A 408 -14.57 -10.56 -11.41
N ALA A 409 -14.89 -10.76 -10.13
CA ALA A 409 -16.21 -10.45 -9.57
C ALA A 409 -16.13 -9.30 -8.55
N ALA A 410 -15.44 -8.21 -8.90
CA ALA A 410 -15.23 -7.05 -8.03
C ALA A 410 -16.28 -5.95 -8.31
N PRO A 411 -16.83 -5.28 -7.27
CA PRO A 411 -17.72 -4.14 -7.45
C PRO A 411 -17.05 -2.98 -8.19
N LEU A 412 -15.79 -2.69 -7.86
CA LEU A 412 -14.95 -1.76 -8.59
C LEU A 412 -13.70 -2.49 -9.11
N ILE A 413 -13.47 -2.36 -10.41
CA ILE A 413 -12.19 -2.67 -11.07
C ILE A 413 -11.59 -1.34 -11.50
N ASN A 414 -10.47 -0.94 -10.88
CA ASN A 414 -9.81 0.33 -11.16
C ASN A 414 -8.44 0.08 -11.80
N VAL A 415 -8.30 0.41 -13.08
CA VAL A 415 -7.05 0.35 -13.84
C VAL A 415 -6.50 1.76 -13.93
N ARG A 416 -5.43 2.05 -13.19
CA ARG A 416 -4.76 3.36 -13.18
C ARG A 416 -3.76 3.49 -14.33
N SER A 417 -3.15 4.66 -14.46
CA SER A 417 -2.05 4.91 -15.39
C SER A 417 -0.94 3.87 -15.22
N GLY A 418 -0.40 3.35 -16.33
CA GLY A 418 0.61 2.29 -16.34
C GLY A 418 0.05 0.88 -16.13
N GLY A 419 -1.23 0.74 -15.82
CA GLY A 419 -1.83 -0.52 -15.40
C GLY A 419 -2.36 -1.32 -16.56
N THR A 420 -2.21 -2.64 -16.48
CA THR A 420 -2.72 -3.52 -17.53
C THR A 420 -3.55 -4.65 -16.95
N ILE A 421 -4.79 -4.80 -17.43
CA ILE A 421 -5.51 -6.08 -17.33
C ILE A 421 -5.31 -6.83 -18.66
N ASP A 422 -4.68 -7.99 -18.60
CA ASP A 422 -4.57 -8.88 -19.76
C ASP A 422 -5.61 -10.00 -19.67
N ALA A 423 -6.72 -9.82 -20.39
CA ALA A 423 -7.77 -10.81 -20.62
C ALA A 423 -7.72 -11.39 -22.04
N SER A 424 -6.60 -11.24 -22.77
CA SER A 424 -6.50 -11.66 -24.18
C SER A 424 -6.47 -13.19 -24.35
N THR A 425 -6.14 -13.92 -23.29
CA THR A 425 -5.97 -15.38 -23.30
C THR A 425 -7.17 -16.17 -22.76
N VAL A 426 -8.15 -15.49 -22.16
CA VAL A 426 -9.38 -16.13 -21.68
C VAL A 426 -10.38 -16.34 -22.81
N ALA A 427 -11.15 -17.43 -22.72
CA ALA A 427 -12.12 -17.79 -23.76
C ALA A 427 -13.37 -16.89 -23.74
N SER A 428 -13.68 -16.28 -22.60
CA SER A 428 -14.80 -15.37 -22.40
C SER A 428 -14.28 -13.94 -22.27
N PRO A 429 -15.02 -12.93 -22.76
CA PRO A 429 -14.69 -11.52 -22.50
C PRO A 429 -14.63 -11.21 -21.00
N LEU A 430 -13.87 -10.18 -20.63
CA LEU A 430 -13.96 -9.55 -19.32
C LEU A 430 -15.36 -8.97 -19.13
N GLY A 431 -16.17 -9.61 -18.29
CA GLY A 431 -17.56 -9.22 -18.05
C GLY A 431 -17.69 -8.27 -16.86
N ILE A 432 -18.35 -7.13 -17.06
CA ILE A 432 -18.72 -6.19 -15.98
C ILE A 432 -20.19 -6.45 -15.61
N THR A 433 -20.40 -6.89 -14.37
CA THR A 433 -21.72 -7.27 -13.87
C THR A 433 -22.58 -6.03 -13.56
N GLY A 434 -23.91 -6.17 -13.58
CA GLY A 434 -24.81 -5.08 -13.23
C GLY A 434 -24.57 -4.53 -11.81
N GLY A 435 -24.51 -3.21 -11.67
CA GLY A 435 -24.15 -2.52 -10.43
C GLY A 435 -22.66 -2.40 -10.17
N HIS A 436 -21.80 -2.92 -11.05
CA HIS A 436 -20.34 -2.86 -10.92
C HIS A 436 -19.76 -1.84 -11.92
N THR A 437 -18.57 -1.35 -11.59
CA THR A 437 -17.85 -0.34 -12.37
C THR A 437 -16.46 -0.83 -12.78
N LEU A 438 -16.14 -0.67 -14.06
CA LEU A 438 -14.77 -0.67 -14.57
C LEU A 438 -14.32 0.77 -14.77
N GLN A 439 -13.41 1.25 -13.94
CA GLN A 439 -12.74 2.55 -14.11
C GLN A 439 -11.40 2.31 -14.81
N LEU A 440 -11.21 2.94 -15.96
CA LEU A 440 -10.02 2.82 -16.80
C LEU A 440 -9.42 4.21 -16.99
N ALA A 441 -8.45 4.58 -16.14
CA ALA A 441 -7.81 5.88 -16.18
C ALA A 441 -7.02 6.09 -17.48
N THR A 442 -6.79 7.36 -17.83
CA THR A 442 -5.84 7.74 -18.88
C THR A 442 -4.47 7.08 -18.61
N GLY A 443 -3.90 6.42 -19.63
CA GLY A 443 -2.65 5.64 -19.51
C GLY A 443 -2.83 4.19 -19.02
N GLY A 444 -4.02 3.80 -18.56
CA GLY A 444 -4.38 2.42 -18.25
C GLY A 444 -4.77 1.63 -19.50
N ALA A 445 -4.57 0.31 -19.46
CA ALA A 445 -4.80 -0.59 -20.60
C ALA A 445 -5.56 -1.86 -20.23
N ILE A 446 -6.39 -2.33 -21.18
CA ILE A 446 -6.98 -3.66 -21.18
C ILE A 446 -6.62 -4.35 -22.48
N LEU A 447 -6.11 -5.58 -22.41
CA LEU A 447 -5.89 -6.44 -23.56
C LEU A 447 -6.97 -7.52 -23.56
N GLY A 448 -7.75 -7.63 -24.62
CA GLY A 448 -8.86 -8.59 -24.74
C GLY A 448 -10.24 -7.93 -24.79
N ASN A 449 -11.25 -8.76 -25.02
CA ASN A 449 -12.62 -8.29 -25.20
C ASN A 449 -13.27 -7.92 -23.86
N VAL A 450 -14.11 -6.89 -23.85
CA VAL A 450 -14.87 -6.43 -22.68
C VAL A 450 -16.37 -6.50 -22.97
N THR A 451 -17.18 -6.88 -22.00
CA THR A 451 -18.65 -6.88 -22.12
C THR A 451 -19.29 -6.25 -20.89
N GLY A 452 -20.10 -5.20 -21.09
CA GLY A 452 -20.90 -4.57 -20.05
C GLY A 452 -22.31 -5.16 -19.99
N ALA A 453 -22.72 -5.65 -18.81
CA ALA A 453 -24.07 -6.15 -18.58
C ALA A 453 -25.07 -5.03 -18.24
N SER A 454 -26.37 -5.34 -18.24
CA SER A 454 -27.39 -4.38 -17.81
C SER A 454 -27.08 -3.81 -16.43
N GLY A 455 -27.00 -2.48 -16.33
CA GLY A 455 -26.69 -1.74 -15.11
C GLY A 455 -25.20 -1.64 -14.77
N SER A 456 -24.29 -2.11 -15.63
CA SER A 456 -22.84 -1.93 -15.44
C SER A 456 -22.36 -0.58 -15.98
N LEU A 457 -21.28 -0.05 -15.41
CA LEU A 457 -20.58 1.13 -15.90
C LEU A 457 -19.16 0.78 -16.34
N ILE A 458 -18.77 1.19 -17.54
CA ILE A 458 -17.36 1.27 -17.99
C ILE A 458 -17.04 2.76 -18.13
N ALA A 459 -16.02 3.25 -17.45
CA ALA A 459 -15.73 4.69 -17.36
C ALA A 459 -14.24 5.02 -17.53
N GLY A 460 -13.92 6.23 -17.98
CA GLY A 460 -12.57 6.82 -17.98
C GLY A 460 -12.00 7.13 -19.37
N GLY A 461 -10.67 7.11 -19.49
CA GLY A 461 -9.89 7.60 -20.63
C GLY A 461 -8.74 6.71 -21.09
N GLY A 462 -8.69 5.45 -20.68
CA GLY A 462 -7.62 4.53 -21.13
C GLY A 462 -7.92 3.78 -22.43
N ALA A 463 -7.12 2.75 -22.69
CA ALA A 463 -7.16 1.99 -23.95
C ALA A 463 -7.62 0.54 -23.75
N ILE A 464 -8.45 0.05 -24.67
CA ILE A 464 -8.89 -1.35 -24.75
C ILE A 464 -8.43 -1.90 -26.10
N THR A 465 -7.51 -2.87 -26.10
CA THR A 465 -7.10 -3.62 -27.29
C THR A 465 -7.95 -4.87 -27.41
N GLY A 466 -9.07 -4.77 -28.12
CA GLY A 466 -10.10 -5.79 -28.21
C GLY A 466 -11.48 -5.17 -28.44
N ASN A 467 -12.49 -6.04 -28.55
CA ASN A 467 -13.85 -5.58 -28.80
C ASN A 467 -14.56 -5.20 -27.51
N VAL A 468 -15.39 -4.15 -27.56
CA VAL A 468 -16.26 -3.73 -26.46
C VAL A 468 -17.71 -3.97 -26.88
N ASN A 469 -18.46 -4.71 -26.04
CA ASN A 469 -19.87 -5.00 -26.28
C ASN A 469 -20.73 -4.54 -25.09
N LEU A 470 -21.56 -3.53 -25.30
CA LEU A 470 -22.51 -3.03 -24.31
C LEU A 470 -23.88 -3.67 -24.53
N LEU A 471 -24.34 -4.45 -23.55
CA LEU A 471 -25.68 -5.01 -23.57
C LEU A 471 -26.72 -3.95 -23.20
N THR A 472 -28.01 -4.22 -23.48
CA THR A 472 -29.12 -3.34 -23.08
C THR A 472 -29.02 -2.98 -21.60
N GLY A 473 -29.08 -1.68 -21.29
CA GLY A 473 -28.96 -1.13 -19.94
C GLY A 473 -27.53 -0.92 -19.42
N ALA A 474 -26.50 -1.26 -20.20
CA ALA A 474 -25.10 -0.94 -19.86
C ALA A 474 -24.75 0.50 -20.27
N THR A 475 -23.79 1.11 -19.56
CA THR A 475 -23.28 2.45 -19.86
C THR A 475 -21.78 2.40 -20.12
N LEU A 476 -21.35 3.04 -21.21
CA LEU A 476 -19.98 3.47 -21.41
C LEU A 476 -19.91 4.98 -21.20
N ARG A 477 -19.00 5.42 -20.34
CA ARG A 477 -18.71 6.83 -20.10
C ARG A 477 -17.27 7.12 -20.46
N VAL A 478 -17.05 8.04 -21.39
CA VAL A 478 -15.72 8.62 -21.57
C VAL A 478 -15.59 9.74 -20.55
N GLY A 479 -14.47 9.80 -19.82
CA GLY A 479 -14.26 10.83 -18.80
C GLY A 479 -14.80 10.48 -17.41
N ASN A 480 -14.40 11.26 -16.41
CA ASN A 480 -14.81 11.11 -15.01
C ASN A 480 -15.96 12.04 -14.60
N GLY A 481 -17.14 11.93 -15.21
CA GLY A 481 -18.28 12.73 -14.75
C GLY A 481 -18.33 14.16 -15.30
N GLY A 482 -17.26 14.62 -15.96
CA GLY A 482 -17.04 16.04 -16.19
C GLY A 482 -17.00 16.80 -14.88
N THR A 483 -16.32 16.25 -13.86
CA THR A 483 -15.97 16.94 -12.62
C THR A 483 -14.60 17.59 -12.79
N ALA A 484 -14.46 18.82 -12.29
CA ALA A 484 -13.20 19.53 -12.32
C ALA A 484 -12.28 18.87 -11.31
N VAL A 485 -11.07 18.52 -11.74
CA VAL A 485 -10.05 18.07 -10.81
C VAL A 485 -9.33 19.32 -10.30
N ALA A 486 -9.27 19.48 -8.99
CA ALA A 486 -8.45 20.51 -8.39
C ALA A 486 -6.98 20.23 -8.74
N THR A 487 -6.26 21.23 -9.21
CA THR A 487 -4.80 21.11 -9.38
C THR A 487 -4.07 21.61 -8.15
N ARG A 488 -4.79 22.16 -7.17
CA ARG A 488 -4.24 22.72 -5.94
C ARG A 488 -5.04 22.28 -4.73
N TYR A 489 -4.31 21.77 -3.75
CA TYR A 489 -4.85 21.16 -2.55
C TYR A 489 -4.28 21.84 -1.33
N LEU A 490 -5.15 22.22 -0.39
CA LEU A 490 -4.73 22.62 0.95
C LEU A 490 -4.43 21.36 1.76
N ILE A 491 -3.16 21.16 2.12
CA ILE A 491 -2.77 20.06 3.01
C ILE A 491 -3.19 20.41 4.45
N ASP A 492 -2.75 21.58 4.93
CA ASP A 492 -3.12 22.11 6.24
C ASP A 492 -2.73 23.59 6.39
N ASP A 493 -3.64 24.41 6.91
CA ASP A 493 -3.39 25.80 7.33
C ASP A 493 -3.36 25.92 8.86
N PHE A 494 -3.53 24.82 9.58
CA PHE A 494 -3.61 24.66 11.02
C PHE A 494 -4.73 25.43 11.74
N GLN A 495 -5.59 26.16 11.02
CA GLN A 495 -6.53 27.10 11.64
C GLN A 495 -7.70 26.38 12.32
N SER A 496 -7.95 25.12 11.94
CA SER A 496 -8.97 24.27 12.55
C SER A 496 -8.60 23.72 13.92
N TYR A 497 -7.33 23.77 14.34
CA TYR A 497 -6.88 23.19 15.59
C TYR A 497 -6.87 24.21 16.74
N ALA A 498 -7.08 23.69 17.95
CA ALA A 498 -6.81 24.46 19.18
C ALA A 498 -5.30 24.60 19.40
N THR A 499 -4.87 25.64 20.11
CA THR A 499 -3.47 25.74 20.53
C THR A 499 -3.13 24.68 21.58
N GLY A 500 -2.01 24.00 21.44
CA GLY A 500 -1.59 22.94 22.36
C GLY A 500 -0.72 21.91 21.67
N ASN A 501 -0.41 20.84 22.39
CA ASN A 501 0.43 19.77 21.85
C ASN A 501 -0.28 19.03 20.71
N VAL A 502 0.44 18.78 19.61
CA VAL A 502 -0.10 18.12 18.41
C VAL A 502 -0.78 16.80 18.74
N ARG A 503 -0.27 16.02 19.71
CA ARG A 503 -0.87 14.74 20.14
C ARG A 503 -2.28 14.91 20.68
N ASP A 504 -2.56 16.05 21.29
CA ASP A 504 -3.82 16.33 21.97
C ASP A 504 -4.80 17.09 21.07
N VAL A 505 -4.31 17.93 20.16
CA VAL A 505 -5.15 18.90 19.42
C VAL A 505 -5.20 18.69 17.90
N ALA A 506 -4.28 17.91 17.32
CA ALA A 506 -4.15 17.75 15.87
C ALA A 506 -3.88 16.30 15.40
N SER A 507 -3.94 15.32 16.31
CA SER A 507 -3.74 13.90 16.04
C SER A 507 -5.04 13.09 16.19
N PRO A 508 -5.48 12.34 15.16
CA PRO A 508 -5.10 12.45 13.75
C PRO A 508 -5.56 13.79 13.15
N PRO A 509 -5.00 14.23 11.98
CA PRO A 509 -4.13 13.48 11.06
C PRO A 509 -2.63 13.65 11.27
N TRP A 510 -2.18 14.56 12.15
CA TRP A 510 -0.75 14.73 12.44
C TRP A 510 -0.30 13.76 13.52
N THR A 511 0.91 13.22 13.37
CA THR A 511 1.55 12.38 14.37
C THR A 511 2.77 13.10 14.92
N ALA A 512 2.80 13.34 16.23
CA ALA A 512 4.02 13.77 16.91
C ALA A 512 4.84 12.55 17.34
N HIS A 513 6.14 12.57 17.03
CA HIS A 513 7.01 11.41 17.20
C HIS A 513 7.88 11.50 18.47
N GLN A 514 8.11 10.32 19.09
CA GLN A 514 9.12 10.06 20.14
C GLN A 514 8.96 10.89 21.44
N ASP A 515 7.82 10.76 22.14
CA ASP A 515 7.55 11.32 23.49
C ASP A 515 7.86 12.82 23.67
N THR A 516 7.03 13.72 23.13
CA THR A 516 7.31 15.17 23.21
C THR A 516 6.14 16.11 23.39
N GLY A 517 6.22 16.89 24.48
CA GLY A 517 5.61 18.22 24.59
C GLY A 517 6.27 19.29 23.69
N PHE A 518 6.83 18.92 22.54
CA PHE A 518 7.70 19.76 21.68
C PHE A 518 7.34 19.67 20.18
N ALA A 519 6.06 19.41 19.93
CA ALA A 519 5.40 19.65 18.65
C ALA A 519 4.04 20.24 19.00
N ASP A 520 3.84 21.52 18.73
CA ASP A 520 2.68 22.26 19.20
C ASP A 520 2.04 23.04 18.06
N ILE A 521 0.72 23.15 18.12
CA ILE A 521 -0.03 24.19 17.45
C ILE A 521 0.06 25.43 18.34
N GLU A 522 0.78 26.47 17.89
CA GLU A 522 0.92 27.74 18.62
C GLU A 522 0.24 28.89 17.89
N SER A 523 -0.11 29.96 18.62
CA SER A 523 -0.69 31.17 18.03
C SER A 523 0.41 32.19 17.69
N ASP A 524 0.49 32.59 16.43
CA ASP A 524 1.35 33.67 15.93
C ASP A 524 0.51 34.76 15.28
N GLY A 525 0.43 35.93 15.91
CA GLY A 525 -0.33 37.07 15.36
C GLY A 525 -1.83 36.83 15.17
N GLY A 526 -2.40 35.79 15.79
CA GLY A 526 -3.80 35.38 15.62
C GLY A 526 -4.02 34.23 14.64
N SER A 527 -3.00 33.78 13.89
CA SER A 527 -2.99 32.50 13.17
C SER A 527 -2.50 31.37 14.06
N GLN A 528 -3.05 30.18 13.88
CA GLN A 528 -2.44 28.96 14.42
C GLN A 528 -1.35 28.46 13.47
N VAL A 529 -0.23 28.00 14.00
CA VAL A 529 0.90 27.51 13.21
C VAL A 529 1.50 26.27 13.85
N LEU A 530 2.05 25.38 13.05
CA LEU A 530 2.78 24.23 13.54
C LEU A 530 4.19 24.65 13.96
N SER A 531 4.59 24.25 15.16
CA SER A 531 5.96 24.39 15.64
C SER A 531 6.47 23.05 16.15
N TYR A 532 7.76 22.79 15.97
CA TYR A 532 8.41 21.55 16.41
C TYR A 532 9.87 21.83 16.74
N GLY A 533 10.46 21.07 17.67
CA GLY A 533 11.82 21.33 18.13
C GLY A 533 12.48 20.17 18.87
N TRP A 534 13.67 20.43 19.43
CA TRP A 534 14.57 19.41 19.99
C TRP A 534 14.77 19.59 21.50
N SER A 535 14.58 18.55 22.30
CA SER A 535 14.70 18.62 23.77
C SER A 535 15.82 17.78 24.39
N SER A 536 16.51 16.94 23.62
CA SER A 536 17.73 16.18 24.01
C SER A 536 18.10 15.11 22.98
N ASP A 537 17.10 14.59 22.25
CA ASP A 537 17.21 13.62 21.16
C ASP A 537 16.37 14.10 19.97
N PHE A 538 16.53 13.54 18.76
CA PHE A 538 15.80 13.99 17.56
C PHE A 538 14.29 13.89 17.74
N ARG A 539 13.54 14.88 17.26
CA ARG A 539 12.08 14.97 17.44
C ARG A 539 11.43 15.57 16.22
N GLY A 540 10.14 15.30 16.06
CA GLY A 540 9.41 15.90 14.97
C GLY A 540 7.98 15.45 14.87
N VAL A 541 7.42 15.77 13.72
CA VAL A 541 6.01 15.59 13.40
C VAL A 541 5.93 15.08 11.97
N SER A 542 4.96 14.21 11.70
CA SER A 542 4.64 13.83 10.34
C SER A 542 3.13 13.82 10.11
N ARG A 543 2.75 13.81 8.84
CA ARG A 543 1.37 13.60 8.41
C ARG A 543 1.37 12.80 7.12
N THR A 544 0.57 11.74 7.10
CA THR A 544 0.20 11.06 5.85
C THR A 544 -0.74 11.98 5.05
N LEU A 545 -0.43 12.14 3.78
CA LEU A 545 -1.17 12.94 2.82
C LEU A 545 -2.46 12.21 2.43
N ALA A 546 -3.51 12.96 2.14
CA ALA A 546 -4.69 12.42 1.49
C ALA A 546 -4.35 12.07 0.04
N ASP A 547 -5.07 11.10 -0.54
CA ASP A 547 -4.82 10.55 -1.88
C ASP A 547 -4.67 11.62 -2.98
N ASP A 548 -5.35 12.76 -2.82
CA ASP A 548 -5.36 13.89 -3.75
C ASP A 548 -4.12 14.80 -3.64
N ALA A 549 -3.36 14.69 -2.55
CA ALA A 549 -2.10 15.38 -2.31
C ALA A 549 -0.87 14.47 -2.40
N VAL A 550 -1.04 13.19 -2.77
CA VAL A 550 0.05 12.23 -2.96
C VAL A 550 0.71 12.45 -4.32
N LEU A 551 2.05 12.43 -4.36
CA LEU A 551 2.81 12.47 -5.61
C LEU A 551 3.18 11.05 -6.04
N GLU A 552 2.53 10.56 -7.10
CA GLU A 552 2.75 9.21 -7.66
C GLU A 552 4.15 9.03 -8.31
N ASP A 553 4.53 7.77 -8.57
CA ASP A 553 5.87 7.32 -9.02
C ASP A 553 6.39 7.87 -10.37
N ASP A 554 5.54 8.55 -11.12
CA ASP A 554 5.89 9.17 -12.40
C ASP A 554 5.49 10.66 -12.45
N GLY A 555 5.11 11.21 -11.29
CA GLY A 555 4.56 12.53 -11.15
C GLY A 555 5.59 13.64 -11.02
N VAL A 556 5.17 14.83 -11.42
CA VAL A 556 5.79 16.10 -11.02
C VAL A 556 4.78 16.86 -10.18
N GLY A 557 5.21 17.45 -9.06
CA GLY A 557 4.35 18.19 -8.16
C GLY A 557 5.10 19.31 -7.44
N THR A 558 4.36 20.28 -6.89
CA THR A 558 4.93 21.39 -6.14
C THR A 558 4.33 21.45 -4.75
N TYR A 559 5.17 21.34 -3.71
CA TYR A 559 4.75 21.59 -2.34
C TYR A 559 5.07 23.04 -1.97
N PHE A 560 4.05 23.78 -1.57
CA PHE A 560 4.20 25.12 -1.02
C PHE A 560 4.04 25.08 0.50
N PHE A 561 4.90 25.78 1.22
CA PHE A 561 4.72 26.02 2.65
C PHE A 561 5.47 27.28 3.08
N ARG A 562 5.04 27.86 4.20
CA ARG A 562 5.75 28.98 4.83
C ARG A 562 6.63 28.51 5.97
N ILE A 563 7.75 29.19 6.16
CA ILE A 563 8.67 28.95 7.27
C ILE A 563 8.98 30.24 8.02
N ASN A 564 9.14 30.12 9.33
CA ASN A 564 9.60 31.20 10.21
C ASN A 564 10.50 30.60 11.30
N SER A 565 11.64 31.25 11.58
CA SER A 565 12.53 30.83 12.65
C SER A 565 12.50 31.83 13.80
N LYS A 566 12.17 31.35 15.01
CA LYS A 566 12.25 32.14 16.26
C LYS A 566 13.70 32.37 16.69
N THR A 567 14.59 31.47 16.29
CA THR A 567 16.00 31.42 16.67
C THR A 567 16.94 31.71 15.49
N ASP A 568 18.14 32.23 15.76
CA ASP A 568 19.16 32.46 14.72
C ASP A 568 20.13 31.28 14.55
N ALA A 569 19.96 30.22 15.33
CA ALA A 569 20.67 28.95 15.20
C ALA A 569 19.72 27.73 15.11
N PRO A 570 18.72 27.74 14.19
CA PRO A 570 17.83 26.61 14.03
C PRO A 570 18.58 25.38 13.53
N ASN A 571 17.99 24.20 13.73
CA ASN A 571 18.40 22.96 13.08
C ASN A 571 17.15 22.12 12.76
N HIS A 572 16.30 22.64 11.88
CA HIS A 572 14.97 22.09 11.61
C HIS A 572 14.83 21.78 10.12
N ASN A 573 14.19 20.66 9.81
CA ASN A 573 14.08 20.11 8.47
C ASN A 573 12.62 19.91 8.13
N VAL A 574 12.21 20.34 6.94
CA VAL A 574 10.88 20.12 6.36
C VAL A 574 11.03 19.54 4.97
N GLY A 575 10.12 18.67 4.60
CA GLY A 575 10.19 17.96 3.35
C GLY A 575 9.08 16.92 3.21
N VAL A 576 9.24 16.11 2.17
CA VAL A 576 8.30 15.04 1.80
C VAL A 576 9.04 13.71 1.69
N GLY A 577 8.29 12.64 1.91
CA GLY A 577 8.78 11.30 1.67
C GLY A 577 7.69 10.25 1.45
N ASP A 578 8.12 9.00 1.24
CA ASP A 578 7.27 7.86 0.89
C ASP A 578 6.71 7.09 2.10
N GLN A 579 7.18 7.42 3.31
CA GLN A 579 6.75 6.78 4.54
C GLN A 579 6.96 7.67 5.77
N ALA A 580 6.17 7.38 6.81
CA ALA A 580 6.54 7.68 8.19
C ALA A 580 6.45 6.36 8.96
N THR A 581 7.58 5.75 9.30
CA THR A 581 7.56 4.47 10.02
C THR A 581 6.86 4.65 11.37
N THR A 582 5.82 3.85 11.62
CA THR A 582 4.93 3.98 12.79
C THR A 582 5.61 3.74 14.13
N SER A 583 6.84 3.23 14.13
CA SER A 583 7.66 2.96 15.32
C SER A 583 8.93 3.81 15.45
N GLY A 584 9.18 4.78 14.54
CA GLY A 584 10.29 5.71 14.72
C GLY A 584 10.69 6.47 13.46
N VAL A 585 10.00 7.59 13.18
CA VAL A 585 10.41 8.50 12.11
C VAL A 585 11.85 8.98 12.31
N ASP A 586 12.67 8.90 11.25
CA ASP A 586 14.06 9.36 11.21
C ASP A 586 14.30 10.29 10.02
N PHE A 587 15.43 10.99 10.00
CA PHE A 587 15.87 11.76 8.84
C PHE A 587 16.06 10.91 7.59
N GLY A 588 16.22 9.59 7.74
CA GLY A 588 16.19 8.64 6.64
C GLY A 588 14.89 8.67 5.84
N ASP A 589 13.77 9.10 6.42
CA ASP A 589 12.45 9.05 5.79
C ASP A 589 12.17 10.23 4.84
N PHE A 590 13.10 11.18 4.71
CA PHE A 590 12.96 12.26 3.73
C PHE A 590 13.48 11.82 2.37
N GLU A 591 12.74 12.09 1.30
CA GLU A 591 13.22 12.06 -0.08
C GLU A 591 13.69 13.46 -0.49
N ALA A 592 12.80 14.45 -0.42
CA ALA A 592 13.12 15.87 -0.65
C ALA A 592 13.14 16.64 0.66
N GLN A 593 14.24 17.32 0.97
CA GLN A 593 14.49 17.89 2.30
C GLN A 593 15.14 19.29 2.22
N VAL A 594 14.54 20.25 2.92
CA VAL A 594 15.11 21.59 3.17
C VAL A 594 15.39 21.75 4.66
N ARG A 595 16.52 22.38 5.01
CA ARG A 595 16.92 22.62 6.39
C ARG A 595 17.14 24.09 6.68
N LEU A 596 16.54 24.55 7.78
CA LEU A 596 16.86 25.81 8.43
C LEU A 596 18.05 25.59 9.36
N LYS A 597 19.10 26.39 9.16
CA LYS A 597 20.35 26.34 9.92
C LYS A 597 20.82 27.72 10.38
N GLN A 598 21.84 27.75 11.23
CA GLN A 598 22.48 28.99 11.64
C GLN A 598 22.96 29.84 10.45
N GLY A 599 22.61 31.14 10.48
CA GLY A 599 23.02 32.13 9.48
C GLY A 599 24.42 32.68 9.71
N ALA A 600 24.91 33.49 8.75
CA ALA A 600 26.23 34.12 8.87
C ALA A 600 26.28 35.30 9.85
N THR A 601 25.12 35.90 10.17
CA THR A 601 25.01 37.09 11.01
C THR A 601 24.03 36.81 12.15
N ALA A 602 24.29 37.34 13.34
CA ALA A 602 23.37 37.24 14.47
C ALA A 602 21.99 37.81 14.12
N GLY A 603 20.92 37.19 14.62
CA GLY A 603 19.54 37.54 14.27
C GLY A 603 19.11 37.11 12.86
N THR A 604 19.92 36.30 12.17
CA THR A 604 19.56 35.72 10.88
C THR A 604 19.81 34.21 10.85
N PHE A 605 19.03 33.51 10.04
CA PHE A 605 19.22 32.10 9.72
C PHE A 605 19.54 31.91 8.23
N ALA A 606 19.81 30.67 7.85
CA ALA A 606 20.14 30.27 6.49
C ALA A 606 19.37 28.99 6.10
N LEU A 607 19.34 28.73 4.79
CA LEU A 607 18.82 27.49 4.21
C LEU A 607 19.93 26.72 3.52
N ASP A 608 19.97 25.42 3.75
CA ASP A 608 20.53 24.45 2.82
C ASP A 608 19.50 23.35 2.54
N ALA A 609 19.77 22.49 1.57
CA ALA A 609 18.90 21.39 1.23
C ALA A 609 19.72 20.11 1.11
N ARG A 610 19.05 18.97 1.09
CA ARG A 610 19.69 17.68 0.81
C ARG A 610 20.00 17.54 -0.68
N ASN A 611 21.03 16.77 -1.00
CA ASN A 611 21.39 16.39 -2.35
C ASN A 611 22.03 15.00 -2.28
N GLY A 612 21.21 13.95 -2.35
CA GLY A 612 21.62 12.60 -2.01
C GLY A 612 22.06 12.47 -0.54
N GLY A 613 23.21 11.81 -0.31
CA GLY A 613 23.74 11.55 1.02
C GLY A 613 24.34 12.76 1.76
N SER A 614 24.26 13.99 1.23
CA SER A 614 24.90 15.19 1.82
C SER A 614 24.02 16.43 1.72
N PHE A 615 24.31 17.45 2.54
CA PHE A 615 23.71 18.77 2.38
C PHE A 615 24.45 19.58 1.33
N THR A 616 23.72 20.45 0.63
CA THR A 616 24.28 21.44 -0.29
C THR A 616 25.15 22.46 0.45
N ALA A 617 25.91 23.25 -0.31
CA ALA A 617 26.33 24.56 0.20
C ALA A 617 25.09 25.40 0.57
N THR A 618 25.27 26.41 1.44
CA THR A 618 24.20 27.33 1.83
C THR A 618 23.53 27.93 0.58
N LEU A 619 22.24 27.68 0.44
CA LEU A 619 21.40 28.09 -0.69
C LEU A 619 20.88 29.52 -0.50
N ALA A 620 20.48 29.87 0.72
CA ALA A 620 20.07 31.22 1.10
C ALA A 620 20.64 31.57 2.48
N ASN A 621 21.02 32.83 2.69
CA ASN A 621 21.61 33.29 3.94
C ASN A 621 21.11 34.70 4.27
N GLY A 622 21.24 35.11 5.53
CA GLY A 622 20.81 36.43 5.99
C GLY A 622 19.29 36.56 6.12
N LEU A 623 18.57 35.45 6.28
CA LEU A 623 17.12 35.47 6.48
C LEU A 623 16.83 35.95 7.91
N ALA A 624 16.12 37.06 8.06
CA ALA A 624 15.78 37.59 9.38
C ALA A 624 14.91 36.61 10.18
N THR A 625 15.22 36.43 11.47
CA THR A 625 14.35 35.68 12.40
C THR A 625 13.01 36.39 12.59
N ASN A 626 11.99 35.64 13.01
CA ASN A 626 10.62 36.11 13.19
C ASN A 626 10.01 36.75 11.93
N THR A 627 10.49 36.35 10.75
CA THR A 627 9.98 36.76 9.44
C THR A 627 9.54 35.52 8.68
N TRP A 628 8.35 35.60 8.07
CA TRP A 628 7.81 34.53 7.23
C TRP A 628 8.41 34.56 5.82
N TYR A 629 8.85 33.39 5.37
CA TYR A 629 9.33 33.15 4.01
C TYR A 629 8.53 32.02 3.37
N ASN A 630 8.38 32.09 2.05
CA ASN A 630 7.63 31.10 1.28
C ASN A 630 8.61 30.17 0.57
N ILE A 631 8.35 28.87 0.64
CA ILE A 631 9.11 27.84 -0.07
C ILE A 631 8.18 27.18 -1.09
N TRP A 632 8.65 27.06 -2.33
CA TRP A 632 8.11 26.11 -3.29
C TRP A 632 9.16 25.03 -3.49
N LEU A 633 8.76 23.79 -3.22
CA LEU A 633 9.53 22.60 -3.40
C LEU A 633 8.96 21.87 -4.62
N VAL A 634 9.58 22.07 -5.79
CA VAL A 634 9.16 21.43 -7.04
C VAL A 634 9.85 20.07 -7.10
N VAL A 635 9.07 19.00 -7.09
CA VAL A 635 9.52 17.61 -6.98
C VAL A 635 9.22 16.89 -8.29
N ASP A 636 10.23 16.28 -8.88
CA ASP A 636 10.16 15.40 -10.04
C ASP A 636 10.49 13.99 -9.54
N GLN A 637 9.43 13.20 -9.32
CA GLN A 637 9.52 11.90 -8.68
C GLN A 637 10.18 10.90 -9.65
N ALA A 638 9.77 10.91 -10.93
CA ALA A 638 10.36 10.05 -11.97
C ALA A 638 11.88 10.23 -12.14
N ALA A 639 12.40 11.43 -11.89
CA ALA A 639 13.83 11.73 -11.95
C ALA A 639 14.56 11.56 -10.61
N ASP A 640 13.85 11.28 -9.51
CA ASP A 640 14.36 11.37 -8.13
C ASP A 640 15.05 12.71 -7.86
N THR A 641 14.45 13.82 -8.29
CA THR A 641 15.02 15.16 -8.10
C THR A 641 14.04 16.22 -7.62
N TYR A 642 14.56 17.32 -7.07
CA TYR A 642 13.76 18.46 -6.67
C TYR A 642 14.50 19.78 -6.78
N ASP A 643 13.73 20.86 -6.86
CA ASP A 643 14.18 22.24 -6.88
C ASP A 643 13.57 23.02 -5.72
N VAL A 644 14.34 23.98 -5.17
CA VAL A 644 13.91 24.82 -4.05
C VAL A 644 13.84 26.26 -4.51
N TYR A 645 12.67 26.88 -4.36
CA TYR A 645 12.44 28.29 -4.62
C TYR A 645 12.12 29.02 -3.33
N LEU A 646 12.60 30.26 -3.21
CA LEU A 646 12.40 31.09 -2.04
C LEU A 646 11.78 32.44 -2.41
N GLY A 647 10.73 32.79 -1.69
CA GLY A 647 10.05 34.08 -1.80
C GLY A 647 9.64 34.65 -0.45
N SER A 648 8.96 35.79 -0.49
CA SER A 648 8.36 36.43 0.67
C SER A 648 7.11 37.21 0.25
N GLY A 649 6.21 37.48 1.20
CA GLY A 649 4.95 38.19 0.94
C GLY A 649 3.97 37.35 0.10
N THR A 650 3.18 38.03 -0.75
CA THR A 650 2.07 37.43 -1.50
C THR A 650 2.33 37.27 -3.01
N GLY A 651 3.57 37.53 -3.47
CA GLY A 651 3.93 37.39 -4.89
C GLY A 651 4.29 35.95 -5.26
N ASP A 652 4.02 35.59 -6.51
CA ASP A 652 4.42 34.31 -7.12
C ASP A 652 5.94 34.16 -7.20
N ALA A 653 6.42 32.92 -7.19
CA ALA A 653 7.81 32.63 -7.50
C ALA A 653 8.05 32.66 -9.02
N THR A 654 9.27 33.06 -9.40
CA THR A 654 9.74 33.06 -10.77
C THR A 654 11.01 32.22 -10.90
N ALA A 655 11.50 32.00 -12.12
CA ALA A 655 12.79 31.34 -12.32
C ALA A 655 13.96 32.01 -11.55
N GLY A 656 13.87 33.32 -11.27
CA GLY A 656 14.87 34.03 -10.47
C GLY A 656 14.84 33.73 -8.97
N ASN A 657 13.78 33.09 -8.47
CA ASN A 657 13.63 32.68 -7.07
C ASN A 657 14.23 31.29 -6.78
N LYS A 658 14.61 30.54 -7.82
CA LYS A 658 15.24 29.22 -7.68
C LYS A 658 16.59 29.35 -6.99
N LEU A 659 16.82 28.57 -5.93
CA LEU A 659 18.04 28.65 -5.13
C LEU A 659 19.15 27.73 -5.63
N ASN A 660 18.81 26.58 -6.20
CA ASN A 660 19.77 25.59 -6.68
C ASN A 660 20.03 25.75 -8.19
N ALA A 661 21.29 25.60 -8.61
CA ALA A 661 21.69 25.77 -10.01
C ALA A 661 21.34 24.56 -10.91
N SER A 662 21.29 23.37 -10.32
CA SER A 662 20.87 22.12 -10.93
C SER A 662 19.91 21.39 -9.99
N PRO A 663 18.98 20.55 -10.49
CA PRO A 663 18.10 19.74 -9.66
C PRO A 663 18.89 18.98 -8.58
N LEU A 664 18.35 18.95 -7.38
CA LEU A 664 18.92 18.25 -6.22
C LEU A 664 18.41 16.81 -6.23
N SER A 665 19.29 15.83 -6.03
CA SER A 665 18.85 14.44 -5.94
C SER A 665 18.15 14.16 -4.61
N PHE A 666 17.14 13.30 -4.65
CA PHE A 666 16.51 12.76 -3.45
C PHE A 666 17.57 12.18 -2.51
N ARG A 667 17.29 12.27 -1.21
CA ARG A 667 18.15 11.70 -0.18
C ARG A 667 18.28 10.19 -0.36
N ASN A 668 17.15 9.52 -0.59
CA ASN A 668 17.03 8.13 -1.02
C ASN A 668 16.11 8.14 -2.25
N GLY A 669 16.55 7.57 -3.37
CA GLY A 669 15.64 7.40 -4.51
C GLY A 669 14.58 6.36 -4.18
N THR A 670 13.36 6.55 -4.67
CA THR A 670 12.24 5.65 -4.37
C THR A 670 11.40 5.38 -5.62
N ALA A 671 10.76 4.22 -5.63
CA ALA A 671 9.75 3.85 -6.63
C ALA A 671 8.31 3.87 -6.03
N ALA A 672 8.18 4.47 -4.85
CA ALA A 672 6.93 4.54 -4.09
C ALA A 672 6.39 5.97 -4.09
N ASP A 673 5.07 6.09 -4.03
CA ASP A 673 4.39 7.37 -3.99
C ASP A 673 4.83 8.19 -2.78
N LEU A 674 5.19 9.48 -2.98
CA LEU A 674 5.50 10.38 -1.88
C LEU A 674 4.19 10.80 -1.21
N ASN A 675 3.96 10.27 -0.02
CA ASN A 675 2.67 10.32 0.66
C ASN A 675 2.77 10.93 2.07
N THR A 676 3.92 11.46 2.47
CA THR A 676 4.13 11.91 3.85
C THR A 676 4.84 13.27 3.88
N ILE A 677 4.31 14.20 4.68
CA ILE A 677 5.01 15.43 5.08
C ILE A 677 5.74 15.19 6.40
N LEU A 678 7.00 15.61 6.48
CA LEU A 678 7.89 15.40 7.61
C LEU A 678 8.47 16.73 8.10
N GLY A 679 8.46 16.94 9.42
CA GLY A 679 9.09 18.07 10.10
C GLY A 679 9.97 17.57 11.24
N LEU A 680 11.30 17.50 11.05
CA LEU A 680 12.24 16.94 12.02
C LEU A 680 13.29 17.95 12.49
N ALA A 681 13.51 18.01 13.80
CA ALA A 681 14.50 18.85 14.45
C ALA A 681 15.71 18.05 14.93
N GLY A 682 16.90 18.58 14.66
CA GLY A 682 18.15 18.22 15.33
C GLY A 682 18.49 19.21 16.44
N ALA A 683 19.68 19.06 17.03
CA ALA A 683 20.14 19.92 18.13
C ALA A 683 19.96 21.42 17.83
N SER A 684 19.05 22.07 18.56
CA SER A 684 18.65 23.47 18.47
C SER A 684 18.70 24.08 19.87
N PRO A 685 19.11 25.35 20.03
CA PRO A 685 19.17 25.99 21.35
C PRO A 685 17.79 26.32 21.92
N ASP A 686 16.78 26.45 21.07
CA ASP A 686 15.41 26.79 21.45
C ASP A 686 14.46 25.65 21.09
N ASP A 687 13.62 25.27 22.06
CA ASP A 687 12.48 24.37 21.88
C ASP A 687 11.48 25.01 20.91
N ASN A 688 10.88 24.18 20.04
CA ASN A 688 9.95 24.61 18.99
C ASN A 688 10.47 25.77 18.14
N GLY A 689 11.78 25.84 17.88
CA GLY A 689 12.46 27.02 17.33
C GLY A 689 12.04 27.44 15.92
N VAL A 690 11.34 26.56 15.18
CA VAL A 690 10.83 26.83 13.83
C VAL A 690 9.33 26.60 13.76
N ARG A 691 8.68 27.46 12.96
CA ARG A 691 7.26 27.42 12.63
C ARG A 691 7.08 27.09 11.15
N VAL A 692 6.03 26.32 10.85
CA VAL A 692 5.56 26.00 9.50
C VAL A 692 4.08 26.31 9.45
N ASP A 693 3.64 26.83 8.32
CA ASP A 693 2.25 27.22 8.11
C ASP A 693 1.88 27.16 6.63
N ASP A 694 0.57 27.15 6.33
CA ASP A 694 0.02 27.25 4.98
C ASP A 694 0.63 26.20 4.02
N LEU A 695 0.40 24.91 4.29
CA LEU A 695 0.89 23.82 3.46
C LEU A 695 -0.09 23.53 2.32
N TYR A 696 0.40 23.56 1.09
CA TYR A 696 -0.36 23.24 -0.11
C TYR A 696 0.42 22.28 -1.02
N PHE A 697 -0.31 21.50 -1.80
CA PHE A 697 0.22 20.69 -2.89
C PHE A 697 -0.40 21.11 -4.21
N PHE A 698 0.43 21.24 -5.24
CA PHE A 698 0.01 21.54 -6.60
C PHE A 698 0.45 20.44 -7.54
N THR A 699 -0.42 19.99 -8.44
CA THR A 699 -0.06 19.05 -9.50
C THR A 699 0.82 19.75 -10.53
N GLY A 700 1.94 19.13 -10.90
CA GLY A 700 2.90 19.70 -11.83
C GLY A 700 3.79 20.80 -11.24
N VAL A 701 4.43 21.57 -12.13
CA VAL A 701 5.24 22.74 -11.77
C VAL A 701 4.33 23.96 -11.66
N ASP A 702 3.99 24.37 -10.44
CA ASP A 702 3.18 25.56 -10.17
C ASP A 702 3.88 26.47 -9.15
N LEU A 703 4.28 27.66 -9.59
CA LEU A 703 5.01 28.63 -8.78
C LEU A 703 4.10 29.76 -8.26
N THR A 704 2.78 29.61 -8.38
CA THR A 704 1.83 30.59 -7.85
C THR A 704 1.81 30.59 -6.33
N ASN A 705 1.52 31.76 -5.76
CA ASN A 705 1.46 31.95 -4.32
C ASN A 705 0.00 31.83 -3.84
N PRO A 706 -0.35 30.79 -3.06
CA PRO A 706 -1.74 30.57 -2.63
C PRO A 706 -2.25 31.64 -1.65
N LEU A 707 -1.35 32.43 -1.05
CA LEU A 707 -1.71 33.49 -0.08
C LEU A 707 -2.36 34.71 -0.74
N GLY A 708 -2.26 34.86 -2.07
CA GLY A 708 -2.93 35.93 -2.83
C GLY A 708 -4.44 35.74 -3.02
N GLY A 709 -4.98 34.62 -2.52
CA GLY A 709 -6.32 34.12 -2.76
C GLY A 709 -6.22 32.67 -3.22
N PHE A 710 -6.68 31.72 -2.40
CA PHE A 710 -6.61 30.31 -2.74
C PHE A 710 -7.71 29.95 -3.73
N ASP A 711 -7.31 29.76 -4.98
CA ASP A 711 -8.10 29.13 -6.03
C ASP A 711 -7.62 27.69 -6.18
N PRO A 712 -8.47 26.67 -5.91
CA PRO A 712 -8.10 25.26 -6.06
C PRO A 712 -7.69 24.88 -7.49
N GLY A 713 -7.88 25.76 -8.48
CA GLY A 713 -7.42 25.54 -9.83
C GLY A 713 -8.16 24.36 -10.45
N ALA A 714 -9.44 24.52 -10.69
CA ALA A 714 -10.25 23.50 -11.34
C ALA A 714 -9.86 23.40 -12.82
N ILE A 715 -9.26 22.28 -13.24
CA ILE A 715 -9.13 21.95 -14.66
C ILE A 715 -10.10 20.83 -15.04
N TRP A 716 -10.71 21.02 -16.20
CA TRP A 716 -11.46 19.98 -16.86
C TRP A 716 -10.51 19.16 -17.72
N ASN A 717 -10.24 17.93 -17.30
CA ASN A 717 -9.40 17.01 -18.06
C ASN A 717 -10.27 16.37 -19.14
N ALA A 718 -10.05 16.77 -20.38
CA ALA A 718 -10.58 16.05 -21.53
C ALA A 718 -9.92 14.68 -21.63
N GLU A 719 -10.72 13.63 -21.59
CA GLU A 719 -10.24 12.26 -21.67
C GLU A 719 -10.56 11.63 -23.02
N THR A 720 -9.72 10.70 -23.46
CA THR A 720 -9.93 9.97 -24.71
C THR A 720 -9.93 8.48 -24.44
N MET A 721 -11.09 7.83 -24.53
CA MET A 721 -11.14 6.37 -24.47
C MET A 721 -10.86 5.79 -25.85
N THR A 722 -9.88 4.89 -25.94
CA THR A 722 -9.52 4.22 -27.20
C THR A 722 -9.93 2.76 -27.18
N ILE A 723 -10.69 2.32 -28.18
CA ILE A 723 -11.04 0.94 -28.44
C ILE A 723 -10.34 0.52 -29.73
N ASP A 724 -9.24 -0.22 -29.61
CA ASP A 724 -8.57 -0.86 -30.73
C ASP A 724 -9.24 -2.20 -31.06
N GLY A 725 -10.41 -2.11 -31.69
CA GLY A 725 -11.32 -3.20 -31.99
C GLY A 725 -12.70 -2.71 -32.40
N ASP A 726 -13.68 -3.62 -32.42
CA ASP A 726 -15.08 -3.27 -32.69
C ASP A 726 -15.78 -2.77 -31.42
N TYR A 727 -16.61 -1.74 -31.57
CA TYR A 727 -17.50 -1.23 -30.53
C TYR A 727 -18.95 -1.58 -30.88
N VAL A 728 -19.65 -2.26 -29.98
CA VAL A 728 -21.06 -2.62 -30.16
C VAL A 728 -21.88 -2.02 -29.02
N GLN A 729 -22.82 -1.14 -29.37
CA GLN A 729 -23.80 -0.57 -28.45
C GLN A 729 -25.18 -1.13 -28.79
N ALA A 730 -25.77 -1.92 -27.89
CA ALA A 730 -27.10 -2.47 -28.08
C ALA A 730 -28.20 -1.40 -27.88
N ALA A 731 -29.40 -1.66 -28.43
CA ALA A 731 -30.58 -0.85 -28.12
C ALA A 731 -30.82 -0.79 -26.60
N GLY A 732 -31.05 0.42 -26.07
CA GLY A 732 -31.18 0.70 -24.64
C GLY A 732 -29.88 0.68 -23.83
N ALA A 733 -28.71 0.59 -24.47
CA ALA A 733 -27.42 0.94 -23.86
C ALA A 733 -27.11 2.43 -24.05
N MET A 734 -26.20 2.98 -23.25
CA MET A 734 -25.88 4.41 -23.21
C MET A 734 -24.39 4.67 -23.45
N LEU A 735 -24.08 5.67 -24.27
CA LEU A 735 -22.76 6.32 -24.36
C LEU A 735 -22.84 7.71 -23.74
N GLN A 736 -21.92 8.05 -22.84
CA GLN A 736 -21.84 9.35 -22.17
C GLN A 736 -20.50 10.04 -22.46
N LEU A 737 -20.53 11.34 -22.79
CA LEU A 737 -19.35 12.19 -22.95
C LEU A 737 -19.57 13.59 -22.35
N ASN A 738 -18.51 14.26 -21.92
CA ASN A 738 -18.56 15.66 -21.51
C ASN A 738 -17.94 16.63 -22.52
N LEU A 739 -18.55 17.81 -22.62
CA LEU A 739 -17.98 18.98 -23.32
C LEU A 739 -17.49 20.00 -22.29
N PHE A 740 -16.32 20.59 -22.55
CA PHE A 740 -15.75 21.65 -21.73
C PHE A 740 -15.65 22.96 -22.52
N ASP A 741 -14.93 22.92 -23.64
CA ASP A 741 -14.89 23.98 -24.67
C ASP A 741 -14.52 23.37 -26.03
N PRO A 742 -14.55 24.12 -27.15
CA PRO A 742 -14.29 23.53 -28.47
C PRO A 742 -12.93 22.83 -28.64
N ASN A 743 -11.95 23.09 -27.77
CA ASN A 743 -10.64 22.44 -27.78
C ASN A 743 -10.46 21.39 -26.67
N ARG A 744 -11.42 21.30 -25.74
CA ARG A 744 -11.40 20.36 -24.62
C ARG A 744 -12.76 19.69 -24.54
N HIS A 745 -12.80 18.42 -24.90
CA HIS A 745 -13.98 17.57 -24.81
C HIS A 745 -13.55 16.11 -24.68
N ASP A 746 -14.39 15.31 -24.04
CA ASP A 746 -14.17 13.87 -24.03
C ASP A 746 -14.36 13.31 -25.43
N THR A 747 -13.59 12.27 -25.76
CA THR A 747 -13.57 11.68 -27.11
C THR A 747 -13.56 10.16 -27.05
N LEU A 748 -14.47 9.52 -27.79
CA LEU A 748 -14.40 8.07 -28.03
C LEU A 748 -13.68 7.80 -29.35
N VAL A 749 -12.62 6.98 -29.31
CA VAL A 749 -11.90 6.51 -30.49
C VAL A 749 -12.16 5.02 -30.69
N VAL A 750 -12.60 4.61 -31.86
CA VAL A 750 -12.83 3.20 -32.23
C VAL A 750 -12.11 2.91 -33.54
N THR A 751 -11.14 1.99 -33.55
CA THR A 751 -10.37 1.68 -34.78
C THR A 751 -11.12 0.73 -35.72
N GLY A 752 -11.98 -0.13 -35.18
CA GLY A 752 -12.80 -1.09 -35.92
C GLY A 752 -14.15 -0.52 -36.36
N ASN A 753 -15.17 -1.39 -36.40
CA ASN A 753 -16.55 -0.99 -36.65
C ASN A 753 -17.26 -0.60 -35.35
N ALA A 754 -17.82 0.60 -35.32
CA ALA A 754 -18.78 1.05 -34.33
C ALA A 754 -20.20 0.68 -34.78
N ALA A 755 -20.75 -0.40 -34.23
CA ALA A 755 -22.15 -0.78 -34.40
C ALA A 755 -23.02 -0.07 -33.34
N ILE A 756 -23.70 1.00 -33.75
CA ILE A 756 -24.41 1.93 -32.88
C ILE A 756 -25.92 1.64 -32.89
N ALA A 757 -26.48 1.57 -31.68
CA ALA A 757 -27.90 1.67 -31.34
C ALA A 757 -28.00 2.34 -29.95
N GLY A 758 -29.19 2.42 -29.34
CA GLY A 758 -29.35 3.02 -28.02
C GLY A 758 -29.06 4.52 -28.00
N ASP A 759 -28.76 5.07 -26.83
CA ASP A 759 -28.72 6.52 -26.64
C ASP A 759 -27.29 7.08 -26.55
N LEU A 760 -27.11 8.31 -27.02
CA LEU A 760 -25.95 9.16 -26.73
C LEU A 760 -26.39 10.27 -25.77
N GLU A 761 -25.67 10.43 -24.68
CA GLU A 761 -25.80 11.56 -23.77
C GLU A 761 -24.52 12.40 -23.78
N VAL A 762 -24.69 13.69 -24.04
CA VAL A 762 -23.64 14.69 -24.00
C VAL A 762 -24.01 15.70 -22.93
N THR A 763 -23.10 15.94 -21.98
CA THR A 763 -23.30 16.92 -20.91
C THR A 763 -22.23 18.00 -20.96
N LEU A 764 -22.61 19.24 -20.66
CA LEU A 764 -21.62 20.27 -20.33
C LEU A 764 -21.08 19.95 -18.93
N ALA A 765 -19.77 20.05 -18.75
CA ALA A 765 -19.21 20.00 -17.41
C ALA A 765 -19.71 21.19 -16.57
N ASP A 766 -19.67 21.06 -15.24
CA ASP A 766 -20.06 22.15 -14.35
C ASP A 766 -19.25 23.41 -14.68
N ASP A 767 -19.84 24.60 -14.63
CA ASP A 767 -19.16 25.87 -14.97
C ASP A 767 -18.48 25.97 -16.35
N ALA A 768 -18.68 25.00 -17.26
CA ALA A 768 -18.20 25.09 -18.63
C ALA A 768 -18.81 26.30 -19.36
N PRO A 769 -18.03 27.02 -20.21
CA PRO A 769 -18.57 28.08 -21.05
C PRO A 769 -19.79 27.61 -21.85
N THR A 770 -20.81 28.47 -21.95
CA THR A 770 -21.98 28.14 -22.78
C THR A 770 -21.58 28.08 -24.25
N PRO A 771 -21.94 27.01 -24.99
CA PRO A 771 -21.60 26.89 -26.40
C PRO A 771 -22.15 28.04 -27.25
N GLN A 772 -21.39 28.46 -28.26
CA GLN A 772 -21.66 29.60 -29.15
C GLN A 772 -21.73 29.16 -30.61
N ALA A 773 -22.41 29.95 -31.45
CA ALA A 773 -22.45 29.68 -32.89
C ALA A 773 -21.04 29.58 -33.49
N GLY A 774 -20.79 28.50 -34.23
CA GLY A 774 -19.49 28.19 -34.82
C GLY A 774 -18.60 27.29 -33.96
N ASP A 775 -18.98 26.99 -32.71
CA ASP A 775 -18.29 25.99 -31.91
C ASP A 775 -18.45 24.61 -32.54
N VAL A 776 -17.35 23.84 -32.58
CA VAL A 776 -17.31 22.47 -33.11
C VAL A 776 -16.57 21.60 -32.11
N PHE A 777 -17.16 20.46 -31.77
CA PHE A 777 -16.62 19.47 -30.85
C PHE A 777 -16.41 18.15 -31.58
N ASP A 778 -15.18 17.63 -31.62
CA ASP A 778 -14.83 16.37 -32.29
C ASP A 778 -14.88 15.21 -31.28
N ILE A 779 -16.06 14.66 -31.05
CA ILE A 779 -16.31 13.77 -29.92
C ILE A 779 -16.24 12.28 -30.26
N LEU A 780 -16.24 11.91 -31.54
CA LEU A 780 -16.21 10.51 -32.00
C LEU A 780 -15.22 10.30 -33.16
N ASN A 781 -14.16 9.55 -32.95
CA ASN A 781 -13.28 9.13 -34.04
C ASN A 781 -13.50 7.65 -34.37
N LEU A 782 -14.29 7.38 -35.42
CA LEU A 782 -14.75 6.04 -35.76
C LEU A 782 -14.11 5.54 -37.06
N GLY A 783 -13.46 4.38 -37.02
CA GLY A 783 -12.84 3.76 -38.20
C GLY A 783 -13.88 3.38 -39.27
N SER A 784 -14.97 2.75 -38.84
CA SER A 784 -16.20 2.59 -39.64
C SER A 784 -17.42 2.59 -38.72
N VAL A 785 -18.59 2.95 -39.27
CA VAL A 785 -19.84 3.01 -38.50
C VAL A 785 -20.93 2.18 -39.17
N SER A 786 -21.77 1.54 -38.36
CA SER A 786 -23.00 0.88 -38.77
C SER A 786 -24.11 1.16 -37.76
N GLY A 787 -25.34 1.36 -38.24
CA GLY A 787 -26.45 1.75 -37.37
C GLY A 787 -26.48 3.26 -37.08
N ALA A 788 -27.25 3.65 -36.07
CA ALA A 788 -27.43 5.04 -35.62
C ALA A 788 -27.94 5.03 -34.17
N PHE A 789 -27.74 6.12 -33.43
CA PHE A 789 -28.33 6.28 -32.11
C PHE A 789 -29.87 6.31 -32.21
N ASP A 790 -30.53 5.62 -31.28
CA ASP A 790 -31.98 5.64 -31.08
C ASP A 790 -32.44 6.99 -30.47
N GLY A 791 -31.59 7.64 -29.68
CA GLY A 791 -31.84 8.93 -29.04
C GLY A 791 -30.57 9.75 -28.80
N LEU A 792 -30.70 11.07 -28.89
CA LEU A 792 -29.64 12.03 -28.58
C LEU A 792 -30.10 12.93 -27.42
N MET A 793 -29.36 12.91 -26.31
CA MET A 793 -29.57 13.78 -25.16
C MET A 793 -28.44 14.82 -25.15
N LEU A 794 -28.73 16.01 -25.67
CA LEU A 794 -27.75 17.08 -25.81
C LEU A 794 -28.03 18.24 -24.83
N PRO A 795 -27.00 19.00 -24.43
CA PRO A 795 -27.18 20.15 -23.53
C PRO A 795 -28.09 21.21 -24.15
N ALA A 796 -28.86 21.90 -23.31
CA ALA A 796 -29.67 23.02 -23.78
C ALA A 796 -28.78 24.18 -24.24
N LEU A 797 -29.09 24.75 -25.41
CA LEU A 797 -28.39 25.90 -25.97
C LEU A 797 -29.15 27.21 -25.69
N ALA A 798 -28.44 28.34 -25.82
CA ALA A 798 -29.06 29.66 -25.75
C ALA A 798 -30.08 29.86 -26.89
N THR A 799 -31.09 30.71 -26.65
CA THR A 799 -32.13 31.02 -27.65
C THR A 799 -31.53 31.47 -28.98
N GLY A 800 -31.96 30.85 -30.08
CA GLY A 800 -31.46 31.16 -31.43
C GLY A 800 -30.30 30.27 -31.90
N LEU A 801 -29.86 29.31 -31.08
CA LEU A 801 -28.85 28.32 -31.44
C LEU A 801 -29.45 26.91 -31.51
N ALA A 802 -28.84 26.05 -32.33
CA ALA A 802 -29.16 24.64 -32.40
C ALA A 802 -27.91 23.78 -32.57
N TRP A 803 -28.01 22.51 -32.19
CA TRP A 803 -26.98 21.50 -32.46
C TRP A 803 -27.15 20.97 -33.89
N ASP A 804 -26.07 21.01 -34.67
CA ASP A 804 -25.93 20.31 -35.94
C ASP A 804 -25.24 18.97 -35.70
N VAL A 805 -25.96 17.88 -35.99
CA VAL A 805 -25.56 16.49 -35.80
C VAL A 805 -25.32 15.76 -37.11
N SER A 806 -25.40 16.46 -38.25
CA SER A 806 -25.32 15.86 -39.59
C SER A 806 -24.00 15.11 -39.82
N ASP A 807 -22.92 15.63 -39.23
CA ASP A 807 -21.58 15.08 -39.33
C ASP A 807 -21.16 14.22 -38.12
N LEU A 808 -22.04 14.02 -37.12
CA LEU A 808 -21.73 13.31 -35.87
C LEU A 808 -21.22 11.88 -36.12
N LEU A 809 -21.86 11.13 -37.02
CA LEU A 809 -21.44 9.77 -37.37
C LEU A 809 -20.56 9.71 -38.63
N ALA A 810 -20.40 10.83 -39.35
CA ALA A 810 -19.63 10.90 -40.59
C ALA A 810 -18.17 11.31 -40.32
N SER A 811 -17.97 12.37 -39.54
CA SER A 811 -16.65 12.87 -39.14
C SER A 811 -16.46 13.01 -37.63
N GLY A 812 -17.48 12.70 -36.83
CA GLY A 812 -17.36 12.73 -35.36
C GLY A 812 -17.82 14.01 -34.69
N THR A 813 -18.23 14.99 -35.49
CA THR A 813 -18.32 16.37 -35.05
C THR A 813 -19.75 16.76 -34.68
N LEU A 814 -19.87 17.41 -33.52
CA LEU A 814 -21.07 18.10 -33.09
C LEU A 814 -20.81 19.61 -33.20
N ALA A 815 -21.64 20.32 -33.96
CA ALA A 815 -21.46 21.75 -34.18
C ALA A 815 -22.62 22.57 -33.62
N VAL A 816 -22.35 23.82 -33.24
CA VAL A 816 -23.37 24.77 -32.82
C VAL A 816 -23.61 25.75 -33.96
N ILE A 817 -24.84 25.81 -34.44
CA ILE A 817 -25.25 26.68 -35.55
C ILE A 817 -26.24 27.74 -35.10
N GLU A 818 -26.27 28.88 -35.79
CA GLU A 818 -27.37 29.82 -35.67
C GLU A 818 -28.62 29.21 -36.32
N MET A 819 -29.73 29.20 -35.59
CA MET A 819 -31.02 28.85 -36.19
C MET A 819 -31.40 29.92 -37.19
N ARG A 820 -31.55 29.53 -38.46
CA ARG A 820 -32.13 30.41 -39.46
C ARG A 820 -33.62 30.61 -39.12
N PRO A 821 -34.12 31.86 -39.03
CA PRO A 821 -35.53 32.09 -38.77
C PRO A 821 -36.41 31.39 -39.82
N GLY A 822 -37.30 30.52 -39.37
CA GLY A 822 -38.20 29.73 -40.23
C GLY A 822 -37.67 28.35 -40.64
N ASP A 823 -36.38 28.06 -40.45
CA ASP A 823 -35.76 26.74 -40.70
C ASP A 823 -35.89 25.90 -39.42
N PHE A 824 -36.96 25.13 -39.33
CA PHE A 824 -37.35 24.38 -38.14
C PHE A 824 -36.91 22.93 -38.18
N ASN A 825 -36.53 22.40 -39.35
CA ASN A 825 -35.95 21.08 -39.47
C ASN A 825 -34.41 21.11 -39.60
N LEU A 826 -33.81 22.31 -39.66
CA LEU A 826 -32.37 22.58 -39.72
C LEU A 826 -31.69 21.95 -40.94
N ASP A 827 -32.42 21.82 -42.05
CA ASP A 827 -31.86 21.33 -43.32
C ASP A 827 -31.22 22.43 -44.18
N GLY A 828 -31.26 23.68 -43.69
CA GLY A 828 -30.68 24.85 -44.34
C GLY A 828 -31.62 25.50 -45.36
N GLU A 829 -32.78 24.91 -45.62
CA GLU A 829 -33.86 25.45 -46.43
C GLU A 829 -34.99 25.97 -45.52
N VAL A 830 -35.82 26.89 -46.02
CA VAL A 830 -37.06 27.27 -45.34
C VAL A 830 -38.20 26.96 -46.28
N ASP A 831 -38.79 25.79 -46.14
CA ASP A 831 -39.68 25.20 -47.13
C ASP A 831 -40.92 24.53 -46.50
N GLY A 832 -41.62 23.67 -47.26
CA GLY A 832 -42.82 23.02 -46.75
C GLY A 832 -42.57 22.05 -45.58
N ALA A 833 -41.36 21.50 -45.46
CA ALA A 833 -40.96 20.60 -44.38
C ALA A 833 -40.86 21.35 -43.05
N ASP A 834 -40.38 22.59 -43.05
CA ASP A 834 -40.36 23.43 -41.85
C ASP A 834 -41.75 23.80 -41.37
N LEU A 835 -42.65 24.12 -42.30
CA LEU A 835 -44.05 24.38 -41.94
C LEU A 835 -44.65 23.16 -41.24
N LEU A 836 -44.33 21.97 -41.72
CA LEU A 836 -44.78 20.72 -41.14
C LEU A 836 -44.13 20.46 -39.77
N ALA A 837 -42.86 20.81 -39.59
CA ALA A 837 -42.17 20.78 -38.30
C ALA A 837 -42.84 21.72 -37.29
N TRP A 838 -43.14 22.97 -37.67
CA TRP A 838 -43.90 23.92 -36.85
C TRP A 838 -45.31 23.39 -36.50
N GLN A 839 -46.05 22.85 -37.47
CA GLN A 839 -47.39 22.27 -37.25
C GLN A 839 -47.38 21.10 -36.26
N ARG A 840 -46.25 20.38 -36.18
CA ARG A 840 -46.03 19.27 -35.25
C ARG A 840 -45.46 19.73 -33.90
N GLY A 841 -45.25 21.03 -33.72
CA GLY A 841 -44.72 21.62 -32.48
C GLY A 841 -43.20 21.53 -32.34
N ALA A 842 -42.47 21.28 -33.43
CA ALA A 842 -41.00 21.18 -33.44
C ALA A 842 -40.28 22.52 -33.72
N SER A 843 -41.00 23.64 -33.71
CA SER A 843 -40.42 24.98 -33.78
C SER A 843 -39.97 25.48 -32.39
N PRO A 844 -39.05 26.46 -32.29
CA PRO A 844 -38.53 26.95 -31.01
C PRO A 844 -39.60 27.35 -29.98
N ASN A 845 -40.73 27.89 -30.45
CA ASN A 845 -41.93 28.19 -29.67
C ASN A 845 -43.13 27.46 -30.28
N ALA A 846 -43.32 26.18 -29.91
CA ALA A 846 -44.33 25.29 -30.46
C ALA A 846 -45.73 25.94 -30.62
N GLY A 847 -46.22 25.98 -31.87
CA GLY A 847 -47.55 26.51 -32.21
C GLY A 847 -47.68 28.03 -32.11
N SER A 848 -46.59 28.77 -31.90
CA SER A 848 -46.61 30.22 -31.82
C SER A 848 -46.86 30.86 -33.20
N SER A 849 -47.56 32.00 -33.18
CA SER A 849 -47.73 32.83 -34.38
C SER A 849 -46.44 33.56 -34.78
N SER A 850 -45.46 33.71 -33.87
CA SER A 850 -44.15 34.29 -34.16
C SER A 850 -43.32 33.36 -35.04
N ASP A 851 -43.23 32.08 -34.69
CA ASP A 851 -42.49 31.11 -35.49
C ASP A 851 -43.14 30.93 -36.88
N LEU A 852 -44.47 30.92 -36.95
CA LEU A 852 -45.17 30.91 -38.24
C LEU A 852 -44.82 32.14 -39.09
N ALA A 853 -44.67 33.32 -38.48
CA ALA A 853 -44.28 34.54 -39.17
C ALA A 853 -42.82 34.46 -39.65
N ASP A 854 -41.92 33.90 -38.86
CA ASP A 854 -40.52 33.66 -39.25
C ASP A 854 -40.43 32.72 -40.45
N TRP A 855 -41.20 31.63 -40.46
CA TRP A 855 -41.32 30.76 -41.64
C TRP A 855 -41.88 31.49 -42.86
N GLN A 856 -42.98 32.23 -42.70
CA GLN A 856 -43.60 32.97 -43.81
C GLN A 856 -42.65 34.01 -44.41
N GLN A 857 -41.84 34.67 -43.57
CA GLN A 857 -40.91 35.70 -44.00
C GLN A 857 -39.69 35.13 -44.74
N ASN A 858 -39.28 33.91 -44.40
CA ASN A 858 -38.08 33.29 -44.94
C ASN A 858 -38.37 32.14 -45.93
N TYR A 859 -39.64 31.85 -46.24
CA TYR A 859 -40.04 30.79 -47.16
C TYR A 859 -39.41 30.93 -48.55
N GLY A 860 -38.82 29.84 -49.04
CA GLY A 860 -38.08 29.77 -50.29
C GLY A 860 -36.63 30.26 -50.19
N THR A 861 -36.14 30.56 -48.99
CA THR A 861 -34.71 30.77 -48.77
C THR A 861 -33.97 29.42 -48.82
N GLN A 862 -32.79 29.43 -49.42
CA GLN A 862 -31.96 28.25 -49.67
C GLN A 862 -30.60 28.47 -49.00
N PRO A 863 -29.78 27.42 -48.79
CA PRO A 863 -28.40 27.61 -48.35
C PRO A 863 -27.65 28.45 -49.39
N SER A 864 -26.84 29.40 -48.92
CA SER A 864 -25.87 30.03 -49.83
C SER A 864 -24.90 28.95 -50.31
N PRO A 865 -24.50 28.93 -51.59
CA PRO A 865 -23.55 27.93 -52.07
C PRO A 865 -22.30 27.97 -51.19
N PRO A 866 -21.68 26.81 -50.88
CA PRO A 866 -20.58 26.75 -49.93
C PRO A 866 -19.51 27.76 -50.33
N ARG A 867 -19.08 28.59 -49.38
CA ARG A 867 -17.83 29.33 -49.56
C ARG A 867 -16.74 28.27 -49.66
N THR A 868 -16.14 28.11 -50.84
CA THR A 868 -14.88 27.38 -50.98
C THR A 868 -13.92 27.99 -49.96
N ALA A 869 -13.65 27.27 -48.87
CA ALA A 869 -12.53 27.60 -48.02
C ALA A 869 -11.32 27.64 -48.94
N THR A 870 -10.70 28.81 -49.07
CA THR A 870 -9.40 28.91 -49.73
C THR A 870 -8.47 28.05 -48.89
N VAL A 871 -8.17 26.84 -49.39
CA VAL A 871 -6.95 26.12 -49.03
C VAL A 871 -5.83 27.17 -49.10
N PRO A 872 -5.09 27.45 -48.02
CA PRO A 872 -3.95 28.35 -48.12
C PRO A 872 -3.01 27.77 -49.18
N GLU A 873 -2.87 28.46 -50.31
CA GLU A 873 -1.81 28.13 -51.25
C GLU A 873 -0.49 28.22 -50.48
N PRO A 874 0.42 27.24 -50.60
CA PRO A 874 1.75 27.40 -50.05
C PRO A 874 2.33 28.66 -50.68
N THR A 875 2.61 29.67 -49.85
CA THR A 875 3.22 30.92 -50.31
C THR A 875 4.40 30.59 -51.21
N THR A 876 4.43 31.20 -52.38
CA THR A 876 5.46 31.07 -53.43
C THR A 876 6.89 31.46 -52.97
N LEU A 877 7.12 31.65 -51.66
CA LEU A 877 8.45 31.73 -51.05
C LEU A 877 9.04 30.35 -50.68
N ALA A 878 8.24 29.31 -50.48
CA ALA A 878 8.75 27.97 -50.15
C ALA A 878 9.28 27.18 -51.37
N LEU A 879 8.83 27.52 -52.58
CA LEU A 879 9.36 26.98 -53.85
C LEU A 879 10.55 27.79 -54.41
N GLY A 880 10.85 28.96 -53.84
CA GLY A 880 11.99 29.80 -54.23
C GLY A 880 13.31 29.49 -53.51
N LEU A 881 13.26 28.86 -52.33
CA LEU A 881 14.45 28.52 -51.53
C LEU A 881 14.89 27.05 -51.65
N GLY A 882 14.05 26.16 -52.20
CA GLY A 882 14.42 24.78 -52.52
C GLY A 882 15.19 24.60 -53.84
N LEU A 883 15.24 25.61 -54.72
CA LEU A 883 15.92 25.53 -56.02
C LEU A 883 17.40 25.95 -55.99
N VAL A 884 17.89 26.54 -54.89
CA VAL A 884 19.31 26.96 -54.76
C VAL A 884 20.17 25.90 -54.03
N THR A 885 19.56 24.99 -53.26
CA THR A 885 20.29 23.91 -52.58
C THR A 885 20.43 22.63 -53.41
N VAL A 886 19.62 22.44 -54.47
CA VAL A 886 19.73 21.27 -55.38
C VAL A 886 20.73 21.50 -56.54
N LEU A 887 21.13 22.75 -56.84
CA LEU A 887 22.16 23.05 -57.84
C LEU A 887 23.60 23.15 -57.27
N GLY A 888 23.79 23.05 -55.95
CA GLY A 888 25.11 23.02 -55.29
C GLY A 888 25.68 21.61 -55.06
N ALA A 889 24.86 20.57 -55.09
CA ALA A 889 25.27 19.19 -54.77
C ALA A 889 25.62 18.32 -56.00
N ALA A 890 25.36 18.80 -57.22
CA ALA A 890 25.64 18.07 -58.48
C ALA A 890 27.01 18.40 -59.12
N ALA A 891 27.90 19.11 -58.42
CA ALA A 891 29.22 19.51 -58.95
C ALA A 891 30.44 18.89 -58.22
N ARG A 892 30.26 17.80 -57.45
CA ARG A 892 31.38 17.20 -56.70
C ARG A 892 31.61 15.69 -56.81
N PHE A 893 30.99 14.99 -57.75
CA PHE A 893 31.41 13.63 -58.10
C PHE A 893 31.42 13.41 -59.61
N GLY A 894 32.62 13.24 -60.19
CA GLY A 894 32.79 12.53 -61.46
C GLY A 894 33.70 13.14 -62.52
N ARG A 895 35.03 13.20 -62.29
CA ARG A 895 36.12 12.99 -63.28
C ARG A 895 37.47 13.19 -62.55
N ARG A 896 38.50 12.36 -62.69
CA ARG A 896 38.75 11.14 -63.46
C ARG A 896 40.12 10.61 -63.02
N ASP A 897 40.34 9.32 -63.22
CA ASP A 897 41.62 8.62 -63.19
C ASP A 897 42.87 9.48 -63.53
N ARG A 898 43.83 9.50 -62.60
CA ARG A 898 45.24 9.12 -62.78
C ARG A 898 45.97 9.10 -61.45
#